data_AF-A0A926NW58-F1
#
_entry.id   AF-A0A926NW58-F1
#
_cell.length_a   1.000
_cell.length_b   1.000
_cell.length_c   1.000
_cell.angle_alpha   90.00
_cell.angle_beta   90.00
_cell.angle_gamma   90.00
#
_symmetry.space_group_name_H-M   'P 1'
#
loop_
_entity.id
_entity.type
_entity.pdbx_description
1 polymer ?
#
loop_
_entity_poly.entity_id
_entity_poly.type
_entity_poly.pdbx_seq_one_letter_code
_entity_poly.pdbx_strand_id
1 'polypeptide(L)'
;MGTQTAERTGRRIRIKGLVQGVGFRPHVWRLATDHGISGSVRNDGEGVEIDAWAEADRLDRFLAAIRSEAPPLARIDSISFKDLSEPSPGTAFEIVKSVDGTVSTGIVPDAATCPACLADIRDPENRRYGYAFTNCTHCGPRLSIVRAIPYDRANTSMDAFPMCEACRSEYEDPGDRRFHAQPNACPVCGPKLWLEDKTGPVDCADPLQETARRIGQEQIAAIKGIGGFHLACDALNETAVTELRRRKRRPVKPLALMAASLSEIRKYCRVTPAEEAQLKSAAAPIVLLEVQGEPLAPFIAPGQDRLGFMLPYTPLHHHLLAAVDGPLVFTSGNLSDEPQAIDNDDARGRLSEIADVWLMHDREIVNRLDDSVVRIDAPGPQILRRARGFAPAPLVLPDAFQESLPVLAMGGELKSTFCLLKDGQAILSQHLGDLEEAATHAEYRRTLALYRQIFRHDPKVIAVDCHPDYLSTQWGEALARETGARIVPVQHHHAHLAACLADNGIAPGEDLSLGVILDGLGLGNDGTIWGGEILLGGYRGFERKGHFLPVALPGGAKAIREPWRNLVAHLTAAFGPGYLASVPSGQLADALRAKQLPVLDKMIASGLNAPQSSSAGRLFDAVAAALGVCFDKQDFEGHAGTVLECLARPYLASETPYPLAVEQGEQASISWEPLWRNLLADLASGTDTGRIAARFHLALIHGLAETVSQISASCGVERIVLSGGVLQNQILHEGLKRQLKCKGLNVLSHRHVPANDGGLALGQAVIGVLSGG
;
A
#
# COMPACT_ATOMS: atom_id res chain seq x y z
N MET A 1 37.51 -11.79 -54.83
CA MET A 1 36.52 -10.99 -54.08
C MET A 1 36.99 -10.94 -52.64
N GLY A 2 37.54 -9.79 -52.22
CA GLY A 2 37.99 -9.60 -50.84
C GLY A 2 36.77 -9.49 -49.93
N THR A 3 36.70 -10.34 -48.91
CA THR A 3 35.78 -10.18 -47.79
C THR A 3 36.16 -8.89 -47.05
N GLN A 4 35.39 -7.83 -47.24
CA GLN A 4 35.42 -6.67 -46.35
C GLN A 4 35.19 -7.18 -44.92
N THR A 5 36.22 -7.16 -44.10
CA THR A 5 36.07 -7.27 -42.65
C THR A 5 35.27 -6.06 -42.20
N ALA A 6 33.98 -6.27 -41.89
CA ALA A 6 33.12 -5.23 -41.35
C ALA A 6 33.78 -4.65 -40.09
N GLU A 7 33.91 -3.33 -40.06
CA GLU A 7 34.56 -2.59 -38.99
C GLU A 7 33.74 -2.79 -37.70
N ARG A 8 34.30 -3.52 -36.74
CA ARG A 8 33.67 -3.75 -35.44
C ARG A 8 33.91 -2.53 -34.56
N THR A 9 32.83 -1.90 -34.10
CA THR A 9 32.89 -0.81 -33.13
C THR A 9 32.65 -1.35 -31.74
N GLY A 10 33.24 -0.71 -30.73
CA GLY A 10 33.02 -1.04 -29.32
C GLY A 10 32.13 0.01 -28.65
N ARG A 11 31.26 -0.40 -27.72
CA ARG A 11 30.47 0.49 -26.86
C ARG A 11 30.50 0.02 -25.42
N ARG A 12 30.75 0.96 -24.51
CA ARG A 12 30.52 0.80 -23.08
C ARG A 12 29.13 1.34 -22.75
N ILE A 13 28.20 0.44 -22.47
CA ILE A 13 26.80 0.72 -22.19
C ILE A 13 26.60 0.67 -20.68
N ARG A 14 25.96 1.71 -20.15
CA ARG A 14 25.63 1.88 -18.74
C ARG A 14 24.12 1.88 -18.58
N ILE A 15 23.63 0.97 -17.74
CA ILE A 15 22.20 0.81 -17.44
C ILE A 15 22.00 1.07 -15.95
N LYS A 16 21.16 2.06 -15.63
CA LYS A 16 20.78 2.41 -14.24
C LYS A 16 19.32 2.04 -13.99
N GLY A 17 19.01 1.69 -12.74
CA GLY A 17 17.67 1.38 -12.25
C GLY A 17 17.61 0.11 -11.41
N LEU A 18 16.42 -0.50 -11.31
CA LEU A 18 16.23 -1.79 -10.63
C LEU A 18 16.67 -2.93 -11.56
N VAL A 19 17.98 -3.05 -11.79
CA VAL A 19 18.58 -4.00 -12.75
C VAL A 19 19.50 -5.02 -12.09
N GLN A 20 19.60 -5.00 -10.75
CA GLN A 20 20.39 -5.96 -9.99
C GLN A 20 19.47 -6.90 -9.19
N GLY A 21 19.85 -8.17 -9.04
CA GLY A 21 19.03 -9.18 -8.35
C GLY A 21 17.78 -9.65 -9.10
N VAL A 22 17.60 -9.23 -10.35
CA VAL A 22 16.38 -9.48 -11.18
C VAL A 22 16.64 -10.36 -12.41
N GLY A 23 17.79 -11.05 -12.46
CA GLY A 23 18.15 -11.86 -13.64
C GLY A 23 18.62 -11.03 -14.85
N PHE A 24 19.11 -9.80 -14.63
CA PHE A 24 19.52 -8.91 -15.73
C PHE A 24 20.81 -9.34 -16.44
N ARG A 25 21.89 -9.64 -15.71
CA ARG A 25 23.17 -10.09 -16.33
C ARG A 25 23.00 -11.34 -17.21
N PRO A 26 22.29 -12.39 -16.77
CA PRO A 26 22.05 -13.58 -17.60
C PRO A 26 21.18 -13.27 -18.82
N HIS A 27 20.22 -12.36 -18.67
CA HIS A 27 19.43 -11.88 -19.80
C HIS A 27 20.29 -11.13 -20.83
N VAL A 28 21.15 -10.22 -20.39
CA VAL A 28 22.12 -9.53 -21.26
C VAL A 28 23.05 -10.51 -21.96
N TRP A 29 23.57 -11.51 -21.23
CA TRP A 29 24.43 -12.54 -21.79
C TRP A 29 23.73 -13.36 -22.90
N ARG A 30 22.46 -13.73 -22.66
CA ARG A 30 21.64 -14.42 -23.66
C ARG A 30 21.43 -13.57 -24.90
N LEU A 31 20.96 -12.33 -24.73
CA LEU A 31 20.77 -11.39 -25.84
C LEU A 31 22.08 -11.15 -26.61
N ALA A 32 23.21 -11.04 -25.91
CA ALA A 32 24.50 -10.85 -26.55
C ALA A 32 24.86 -12.07 -27.41
N THR A 33 24.61 -13.27 -26.90
CA THR A 33 24.83 -14.53 -27.63
C THR A 33 23.92 -14.63 -28.85
N ASP A 34 22.62 -14.35 -28.71
CA ASP A 34 21.62 -14.42 -29.78
C ASP A 34 21.91 -13.42 -30.91
N HIS A 35 22.48 -12.25 -30.57
CA HIS A 35 22.83 -11.20 -31.52
C HIS A 35 24.28 -11.28 -32.03
N GLY A 36 25.07 -12.27 -31.58
CA GLY A 36 26.48 -12.45 -31.97
C GLY A 36 27.38 -11.30 -31.52
N ILE A 37 27.11 -10.73 -30.35
CA ILE A 37 27.88 -9.67 -29.70
C ILE A 37 29.02 -10.30 -28.91
N SER A 38 30.22 -9.74 -29.02
CA SER A 38 31.36 -10.09 -28.16
C SER A 38 31.55 -9.06 -27.05
N GLY A 39 32.05 -9.46 -25.89
CA GLY A 39 32.31 -8.53 -24.79
C GLY A 39 31.95 -9.08 -23.41
N SER A 40 31.43 -8.22 -22.53
CA SER A 40 31.18 -8.62 -21.16
C SER A 40 30.09 -7.81 -20.46
N VAL A 41 29.47 -8.41 -19.45
CA VAL A 41 28.52 -7.74 -18.55
C VAL A 41 28.95 -7.89 -17.09
N ARG A 42 28.86 -6.81 -16.32
CA ARG A 42 29.14 -6.79 -14.88
C ARG A 42 28.17 -5.90 -14.13
N ASN A 43 27.99 -6.18 -12.83
CA ASN A 43 27.35 -5.25 -11.91
C ASN A 43 28.44 -4.44 -11.17
N ASP A 44 28.16 -3.17 -10.92
CA ASP A 44 28.93 -2.32 -10.02
C ASP A 44 27.99 -1.45 -9.15
N GLY A 45 28.52 -0.45 -8.45
CA GLY A 45 27.72 0.44 -7.59
C GLY A 45 26.75 1.37 -8.33
N GLU A 46 26.85 1.51 -9.65
CA GLU A 46 25.98 2.40 -10.43
C GLU A 46 24.90 1.66 -11.24
N GLY A 47 24.93 0.32 -11.26
CA GLY A 47 23.95 -0.49 -11.98
C GLY A 47 24.60 -1.64 -12.75
N VAL A 48 24.31 -1.73 -14.05
CA VAL A 48 24.89 -2.74 -14.95
C VAL A 48 25.76 -2.02 -15.97
N GLU A 49 26.98 -2.51 -16.16
CA GLU A 49 27.89 -2.09 -17.21
C GLU A 49 28.10 -3.21 -18.21
N ILE A 50 28.04 -2.87 -19.49
CA ILE A 50 28.21 -3.79 -20.60
C ILE A 50 29.26 -3.22 -21.53
N ASP A 51 30.35 -3.95 -21.73
CA ASP A 51 31.28 -3.66 -22.81
C ASP A 51 30.92 -4.58 -23.99
N ALA A 52 30.55 -4.01 -25.14
CA ALA A 52 30.04 -4.76 -26.28
C ALA A 52 30.72 -4.35 -27.59
N TRP A 53 31.13 -5.33 -28.39
CA TRP A 53 31.73 -5.14 -29.71
C TRP A 53 31.00 -5.94 -30.78
N ALA A 54 30.55 -5.26 -31.84
CA ALA A 54 29.96 -5.84 -33.04
C ALA A 54 29.91 -4.80 -34.18
N GLU A 55 29.26 -5.13 -35.30
CA GLU A 55 28.85 -4.13 -36.30
C GLU A 55 27.85 -3.14 -35.68
N ALA A 56 27.90 -1.86 -36.07
CA ALA A 56 27.08 -0.80 -35.48
C ALA A 56 25.57 -1.15 -35.44
N ASP A 57 25.02 -1.65 -36.55
CA ASP A 57 23.62 -2.07 -36.65
C ASP A 57 23.24 -3.22 -35.69
N ARG A 58 24.21 -4.06 -35.29
CA ARG A 58 23.98 -5.13 -34.30
C ARG A 58 23.98 -4.57 -32.89
N LEU A 59 24.87 -3.62 -32.59
CA LEU A 59 24.89 -2.93 -31.29
C LEU A 59 23.60 -2.13 -31.07
N ASP A 60 23.08 -1.46 -32.11
CA ASP A 60 21.82 -0.72 -32.02
C ASP A 60 20.62 -1.67 -31.79
N ARG A 61 20.57 -2.81 -32.50
CA ARG A 61 19.55 -3.84 -32.26
C ARG A 61 19.66 -4.47 -30.87
N PHE A 62 20.87 -4.73 -30.39
CA PHE A 62 21.11 -5.25 -29.05
C PHE A 62 20.65 -4.27 -27.96
N LEU A 63 20.95 -2.97 -28.11
CA LEU A 63 20.44 -1.93 -27.21
C LEU A 63 18.91 -1.83 -27.23
N ALA A 64 18.29 -1.91 -28.41
CA ALA A 64 16.84 -1.95 -28.52
C ALA A 64 16.24 -3.17 -27.81
N ALA A 65 16.83 -4.36 -28.02
CA ALA A 65 16.41 -5.62 -27.40
C ALA A 65 16.52 -5.58 -25.87
N ILE A 66 17.63 -5.07 -25.31
CA ILE A 66 17.79 -4.88 -23.85
C ILE A 66 16.63 -4.07 -23.27
N ARG A 67 16.14 -3.08 -24.01
CA ARG A 67 15.05 -2.21 -23.57
C ARG A 67 13.68 -2.87 -23.73
N SER A 68 13.43 -3.57 -24.84
CA SER A 68 12.12 -4.19 -25.13
C SER A 68 11.90 -5.52 -24.44
N GLU A 69 12.96 -6.25 -24.12
CA GLU A 69 12.92 -7.62 -23.59
C GLU A 69 13.39 -7.73 -22.14
N ALA A 70 13.52 -6.59 -21.44
CA ALA A 70 13.98 -6.52 -20.06
C ALA A 70 13.26 -7.54 -19.15
N PRO A 71 13.98 -8.17 -18.19
CA PRO A 71 13.37 -9.14 -17.29
C PRO A 71 12.13 -8.56 -16.57
N PRO A 72 11.12 -9.38 -16.23
CA PRO A 72 9.84 -8.87 -15.69
C PRO A 72 9.95 -8.03 -14.40
N LEU A 73 11.00 -8.27 -13.61
CA LEU A 73 11.25 -7.53 -12.37
C LEU A 73 12.24 -6.36 -12.55
N ALA A 74 12.80 -6.22 -13.75
CA ALA A 74 13.74 -5.16 -14.04
C ALA A 74 13.03 -3.86 -14.36
N ARG A 75 13.55 -2.75 -13.83
CA ARG A 75 13.16 -1.39 -14.24
C ARG A 75 14.40 -0.65 -14.70
N ILE A 76 14.42 -0.29 -15.98
CA ILE A 76 15.50 0.50 -16.56
C ILE A 76 15.11 1.97 -16.46
N ASP A 77 15.84 2.73 -15.64
CA ASP A 77 15.62 4.16 -15.43
C ASP A 77 16.39 4.98 -16.48
N SER A 78 17.61 4.56 -16.84
CA SER A 78 18.37 5.15 -17.95
C SER A 78 19.31 4.16 -18.63
N ILE A 79 19.55 4.38 -19.92
CA ILE A 79 20.59 3.72 -20.71
C ILE A 79 21.44 4.83 -21.33
N SER A 80 22.75 4.78 -21.12
CA SER A 80 23.72 5.64 -21.79
C SER A 80 24.85 4.79 -22.33
N PHE A 81 25.57 5.26 -23.34
CA PHE A 81 26.76 4.57 -23.80
C PHE A 81 27.84 5.54 -24.26
N LYS A 82 29.08 5.07 -24.28
CA LYS A 82 30.22 5.74 -24.89
C LYS A 82 30.90 4.78 -25.84
N ASP A 83 31.38 5.29 -26.97
CA ASP A 83 32.15 4.47 -27.90
C ASP A 83 33.51 4.12 -27.29
N LEU A 84 33.94 2.88 -27.51
CA LEU A 84 35.24 2.36 -27.10
C LEU A 84 36.17 2.35 -28.31
N SER A 85 37.37 2.91 -28.13
CA SER A 85 38.46 2.87 -29.13
C SER A 85 39.29 1.59 -29.05
N GLU A 86 39.10 0.79 -28.01
CA GLU A 86 39.83 -0.47 -27.79
C GLU A 86 39.30 -1.59 -28.71
N PRO A 87 40.18 -2.44 -29.26
CA PRO A 87 39.76 -3.59 -30.06
C PRO A 87 39.03 -4.63 -29.20
N SER A 88 38.16 -5.44 -29.83
CA SER A 88 37.40 -6.47 -29.10
C SER A 88 38.32 -7.43 -28.36
N PRO A 89 38.08 -7.72 -27.06
CA PRO A 89 38.91 -8.61 -26.26
C PRO A 89 38.79 -10.09 -26.67
N GLY A 90 37.84 -10.45 -27.56
CA GLY A 90 37.66 -11.80 -28.05
C GLY A 90 36.40 -11.99 -28.91
N THR A 91 35.97 -13.24 -29.07
CA THR A 91 34.74 -13.58 -29.81
C THR A 91 33.55 -13.95 -28.93
N ALA A 92 33.78 -14.20 -27.64
CA ALA A 92 32.76 -14.60 -26.68
C ALA A 92 32.18 -13.40 -25.94
N PHE A 93 31.01 -13.60 -25.33
CA PHE A 93 30.41 -12.69 -24.36
C PHE A 93 30.39 -13.34 -22.99
N GLU A 94 30.89 -12.65 -21.97
CA GLU A 94 31.09 -13.25 -20.63
C GLU A 94 30.40 -12.45 -19.52
N ILE A 95 29.90 -13.16 -18.51
CA ILE A 95 29.44 -12.55 -17.27
C ILE A 95 30.65 -12.47 -16.34
N VAL A 96 31.20 -11.27 -16.16
CA VAL A 96 32.40 -11.06 -15.33
C VAL A 96 32.00 -10.92 -13.87
N LYS A 97 32.91 -11.29 -12.96
CA LYS A 97 32.74 -11.02 -11.53
C LYS A 97 32.52 -9.53 -11.31
N SER A 98 31.51 -9.21 -10.49
CA SER A 98 31.24 -7.84 -10.05
C SER A 98 32.48 -7.26 -9.36
N VAL A 99 32.73 -5.96 -9.54
CA VAL A 99 33.78 -5.25 -8.78
C VAL A 99 33.24 -4.97 -7.37
N ASP A 100 34.05 -5.23 -6.34
CA ASP A 100 33.78 -4.86 -4.94
C ASP A 100 33.86 -3.33 -4.75
N GLY A 101 33.00 -2.59 -5.45
CA GLY A 101 32.62 -1.25 -5.05
C GLY A 101 31.61 -1.32 -3.91
N THR A 102 31.15 -0.18 -3.39
CA THR A 102 29.99 -0.11 -2.49
C THR A 102 28.76 -0.68 -3.19
N VAL A 103 28.59 -2.00 -3.12
CA VAL A 103 27.50 -2.76 -3.74
C VAL A 103 26.17 -2.19 -3.23
N SER A 104 25.42 -1.54 -4.13
CA SER A 104 24.07 -1.02 -3.89
C SER A 104 23.02 -2.00 -4.41
N THR A 105 23.22 -3.31 -4.25
CA THR A 105 22.19 -4.29 -4.65
C THR A 105 21.00 -4.11 -3.73
N GLY A 106 20.00 -3.36 -4.18
CA GLY A 106 18.72 -3.26 -3.50
C GLY A 106 18.02 -4.61 -3.50
N ILE A 107 17.43 -4.97 -2.36
CA ILE A 107 16.52 -6.10 -2.29
C ILE A 107 15.27 -5.73 -3.09
N VAL A 108 14.82 -6.60 -3.99
CA VAL A 108 13.62 -6.36 -4.80
C VAL A 108 12.37 -6.92 -4.09
N PRO A 109 11.16 -6.44 -4.43
CA PRO A 109 9.94 -6.99 -3.85
C PRO A 109 9.73 -8.47 -4.16
N ASP A 110 8.97 -9.16 -3.31
CA ASP A 110 8.41 -10.47 -3.62
C ASP A 110 7.54 -10.41 -4.86
N ALA A 111 7.64 -11.43 -5.72
CA ALA A 111 6.97 -11.45 -7.01
C ALA A 111 6.13 -12.72 -7.21
N ALA A 112 4.95 -12.54 -7.80
CA ALA A 112 4.05 -13.63 -8.16
C ALA A 112 4.71 -14.61 -9.13
N THR A 113 4.33 -15.90 -9.06
CA THR A 113 4.81 -16.96 -9.94
C THR A 113 4.75 -16.54 -11.42
N CYS A 114 5.88 -16.56 -12.12
CA CYS A 114 5.90 -16.21 -13.54
C CYS A 114 5.24 -17.31 -14.40
N PRO A 115 4.77 -16.99 -15.62
CA PRO A 115 4.14 -17.98 -16.50
C PRO A 115 4.98 -19.23 -16.77
N ALA A 116 6.30 -19.09 -16.87
CA ALA A 116 7.21 -20.21 -17.10
C ALA A 116 7.27 -21.17 -15.89
N CYS A 117 7.35 -20.64 -14.66
CA CYS A 117 7.30 -21.47 -13.46
C CYS A 117 5.91 -22.08 -13.23
N LEU A 118 4.84 -21.39 -13.64
CA LEU A 118 3.49 -21.95 -13.62
C LEU A 118 3.33 -23.12 -14.61
N ALA A 119 3.99 -23.06 -15.77
CA ALA A 119 4.06 -24.20 -16.69
C ALA A 119 4.84 -25.37 -16.06
N ASP A 120 6.00 -25.10 -15.44
CA ASP A 120 6.84 -26.12 -14.80
C ASP A 120 6.09 -26.93 -13.72
N ILE A 121 5.19 -26.31 -12.95
CA ILE A 121 4.42 -27.02 -11.91
C ILE A 121 3.19 -27.76 -12.42
N ARG A 122 2.78 -27.49 -13.67
CA ARG A 122 1.60 -28.09 -14.32
C ARG A 122 1.95 -29.20 -15.30
N ASP A 123 3.21 -29.29 -15.71
CA ASP A 123 3.70 -30.29 -16.66
C ASP A 123 4.09 -31.59 -15.92
N PRO A 124 3.38 -32.72 -16.14
CA PRO A 124 3.67 -34.00 -15.47
C PRO A 124 5.08 -34.55 -15.74
N GLU A 125 5.70 -34.17 -16.86
CA GLU A 125 7.06 -34.61 -17.22
C GLU A 125 8.14 -33.73 -16.54
N ASN A 126 7.76 -32.60 -15.96
CA ASN A 126 8.69 -31.72 -15.28
C ASN A 126 8.99 -32.22 -13.87
N ARG A 127 10.27 -32.18 -13.48
CA ARG A 127 10.73 -32.57 -12.12
C ARG A 127 10.13 -31.74 -10.98
N ARG A 128 9.46 -30.63 -11.30
CA ARG A 128 8.76 -29.74 -10.35
C ARG A 128 7.24 -29.81 -10.48
N TYR A 129 6.70 -30.80 -11.19
CA TYR A 129 5.27 -31.08 -11.22
C TYR A 129 4.69 -31.16 -9.80
N GLY A 130 3.61 -30.42 -9.53
CA GLY A 130 3.00 -30.39 -8.20
C GLY A 130 3.82 -29.68 -7.10
N TYR A 131 4.96 -29.07 -7.41
CA TYR A 131 5.85 -28.52 -6.38
C TYR A 131 5.47 -27.09 -5.94
N ALA A 132 5.09 -26.96 -4.66
CA ALA A 132 4.54 -25.75 -4.05
C ALA A 132 5.50 -24.55 -3.88
N PHE A 133 6.81 -24.73 -4.12
CA PHE A 133 7.83 -23.69 -3.88
C PHE A 133 8.65 -23.32 -5.13
N THR A 134 8.22 -23.77 -6.31
CA THR A 134 8.89 -23.46 -7.59
C THR A 134 9.03 -21.97 -7.81
N ASN A 135 10.24 -21.54 -8.17
CA ASN A 135 10.55 -20.17 -8.55
C ASN A 135 11.72 -20.13 -9.56
N CYS A 136 12.03 -18.93 -10.05
CA CYS A 136 13.20 -18.63 -10.86
C CYS A 136 13.71 -17.20 -10.55
N THR A 137 14.70 -16.71 -11.29
CA THR A 137 15.22 -15.34 -11.13
C THR A 137 14.15 -14.25 -11.33
N HIS A 138 13.09 -14.54 -12.09
CA HIS A 138 12.02 -13.60 -12.41
C HIS A 138 10.80 -13.62 -11.47
N CYS A 139 10.75 -14.52 -10.47
CA CYS A 139 9.60 -14.61 -9.56
C CYS A 139 9.94 -15.22 -8.20
N GLY A 140 8.93 -15.30 -7.33
CA GLY A 140 9.02 -15.96 -6.04
C GLY A 140 9.49 -15.02 -4.92
N PRO A 141 9.82 -15.59 -3.75
CA PRO A 141 10.10 -14.80 -2.57
C PRO A 141 11.43 -14.05 -2.65
N ARG A 142 11.50 -12.87 -2.04
CA ARG A 142 12.65 -11.96 -2.00
C ARG A 142 12.77 -11.32 -0.62
N LEU A 143 12.11 -10.20 -0.39
CA LEU A 143 12.14 -9.50 0.90
C LEU A 143 11.64 -10.39 2.03
N SER A 144 10.62 -11.22 1.81
CA SER A 144 10.08 -12.08 2.88
C SER A 144 11.07 -13.10 3.45
N ILE A 145 12.12 -13.48 2.71
CA ILE A 145 13.05 -14.54 3.10
C ILE A 145 14.46 -14.04 3.44
N VAL A 146 14.74 -12.75 3.26
CA VAL A 146 16.10 -12.22 3.44
C VAL A 146 16.41 -11.91 4.91
N ARG A 147 17.59 -12.32 5.36
CA ARG A 147 18.13 -12.02 6.70
C ARG A 147 19.15 -10.89 6.66
N ALA A 148 19.98 -10.85 5.60
CA ALA A 148 21.07 -9.90 5.46
C ALA A 148 21.46 -9.72 3.99
N ILE A 149 22.38 -8.79 3.74
CA ILE A 149 23.08 -8.63 2.45
C ILE A 149 24.53 -9.13 2.56
N PRO A 150 25.18 -9.57 1.45
CA PRO A 150 24.66 -9.64 0.08
C PRO A 150 23.49 -10.62 -0.07
N TYR A 151 22.61 -10.37 -1.04
CA TYR A 151 21.48 -11.27 -1.34
C TYR A 151 22.00 -12.57 -1.96
N ASP A 152 22.28 -13.52 -1.07
CA ASP A 152 22.81 -14.86 -1.32
C ASP A 152 21.97 -15.87 -0.53
N ARG A 153 21.87 -17.10 -1.02
CA ARG A 153 21.13 -18.19 -0.37
C ARG A 153 21.47 -18.31 1.12
N ALA A 154 22.75 -18.20 1.49
CA ALA A 154 23.21 -18.28 2.88
C ALA A 154 22.64 -17.18 3.80
N ASN A 155 22.26 -16.04 3.22
CA ASN A 155 21.64 -14.92 3.93
C ASN A 155 20.12 -14.91 3.80
N THR A 156 19.51 -16.05 3.48
CA THR A 156 18.05 -16.20 3.37
C THR A 156 17.55 -17.38 4.19
N SER A 157 16.23 -17.52 4.34
CA SER A 157 15.65 -18.76 4.90
C SER A 157 15.87 -20.01 4.06
N MET A 158 16.45 -19.89 2.85
CA MET A 158 16.81 -21.02 2.00
C MET A 158 18.17 -21.66 2.36
N ASP A 159 18.93 -21.07 3.28
CA ASP A 159 20.19 -21.61 3.80
C ASP A 159 20.02 -23.02 4.41
N ALA A 160 18.88 -23.27 5.07
CA ALA A 160 18.55 -24.56 5.66
C ALA A 160 18.33 -25.70 4.63
N PHE A 161 18.34 -25.39 3.33
CA PHE A 161 18.02 -26.33 2.25
C PHE A 161 19.20 -26.45 1.28
N PRO A 162 20.15 -27.39 1.47
CA PRO A 162 21.25 -27.60 0.53
C PRO A 162 20.74 -28.03 -0.85
N MET A 163 21.23 -27.41 -1.94
CA MET A 163 20.80 -27.78 -3.30
C MET A 163 21.25 -29.20 -3.65
N CYS A 164 20.34 -30.01 -4.21
CA CYS A 164 20.71 -31.25 -4.89
C CYS A 164 21.45 -30.96 -6.21
N GLU A 165 22.08 -31.97 -6.77
CA GLU A 165 22.90 -31.87 -7.98
C GLU A 165 22.16 -31.23 -9.16
N ALA A 166 20.93 -31.64 -9.43
CA ALA A 166 20.14 -31.08 -10.52
C ALA A 166 19.82 -29.57 -10.32
N CYS A 167 19.53 -29.14 -9.09
CA CYS A 167 19.31 -27.72 -8.80
C CYS A 167 20.60 -26.90 -8.87
N ARG A 168 21.74 -27.50 -8.49
CA ARG A 168 23.05 -26.87 -8.60
C ARG A 168 23.44 -26.66 -10.06
N SER A 169 23.24 -27.67 -10.91
CA SER A 169 23.48 -27.56 -12.35
C SER A 169 22.71 -26.41 -12.99
N GLU A 170 21.41 -26.26 -12.69
CA GLU A 170 20.61 -25.12 -13.18
C GLU A 170 21.05 -23.78 -12.58
N TYR A 171 21.54 -23.78 -11.33
CA TYR A 171 21.99 -22.56 -10.65
C TYR A 171 23.30 -22.02 -11.25
N GLU A 172 24.17 -22.92 -11.71
CA GLU A 172 25.49 -22.63 -12.26
C GLU A 172 25.51 -22.45 -13.79
N ASP A 173 24.47 -22.87 -14.51
CA ASP A 173 24.35 -22.73 -15.97
C ASP A 173 23.73 -21.37 -16.39
N PRO A 174 24.49 -20.45 -17.02
CA PRO A 174 23.98 -19.16 -17.50
C PRO A 174 22.82 -19.25 -18.50
N GLY A 175 22.67 -20.40 -19.18
CA GLY A 175 21.57 -20.69 -20.11
C GLY A 175 20.24 -21.03 -19.43
N ASP A 176 20.25 -21.42 -18.15
CA ASP A 176 19.03 -21.77 -17.42
C ASP A 176 18.36 -20.52 -16.81
N ARG A 177 17.01 -20.49 -16.78
CA ARG A 177 16.26 -19.39 -16.12
C ARG A 177 16.51 -19.30 -14.62
N ARG A 178 17.04 -20.35 -14.00
CA ARG A 178 17.34 -20.49 -12.58
C ARG A 178 18.81 -20.22 -12.26
N PHE A 179 19.60 -19.78 -13.24
CA PHE A 179 20.96 -19.32 -13.02
C PHE A 179 21.00 -18.25 -11.92
N HIS A 180 21.74 -18.49 -10.85
CA HIS A 180 21.82 -17.62 -9.67
C HIS A 180 20.46 -17.30 -8.99
N ALA A 181 19.42 -18.13 -9.21
CA ALA A 181 18.17 -18.02 -8.45
C ALA A 181 18.43 -18.48 -7.00
N GLN A 182 18.65 -17.54 -6.10
CA GLN A 182 18.96 -17.79 -4.68
C GLN A 182 17.95 -18.75 -4.01
N PRO A 183 16.63 -18.64 -4.26
CA PRO A 183 15.65 -19.56 -3.69
C PRO A 183 15.35 -20.79 -4.54
N ASN A 184 16.23 -21.18 -5.49
CA ASN A 184 16.03 -22.39 -6.31
C ASN A 184 15.91 -23.64 -5.41
N ALA A 185 14.93 -24.48 -5.72
CA ALA A 185 14.67 -25.75 -5.06
C ALA A 185 13.78 -26.67 -5.91
N CYS A 186 13.65 -27.92 -5.48
CA CYS A 186 12.75 -28.94 -6.04
C CYS A 186 12.27 -29.89 -4.93
N PRO A 187 11.34 -30.83 -5.19
CA PRO A 187 10.82 -31.76 -4.17
C PRO A 187 11.88 -32.55 -3.38
N VAL A 188 13.07 -32.77 -3.96
CA VAL A 188 14.16 -33.52 -3.31
C VAL A 188 14.88 -32.71 -2.23
N CYS A 189 15.17 -31.43 -2.49
CA CYS A 189 16.08 -30.62 -1.67
C CYS A 189 15.42 -29.41 -1.00
N GLY A 190 14.19 -29.11 -1.38
CA GLY A 190 13.51 -27.91 -0.95
C GLY A 190 12.51 -28.09 0.18
N PRO A 191 11.80 -27.00 0.51
CA PRO A 191 10.76 -27.02 1.52
C PRO A 191 9.65 -28.03 1.24
N LYS A 192 9.03 -28.51 2.32
CA LYS A 192 7.93 -29.49 2.31
C LYS A 192 6.68 -28.94 2.98
N LEU A 193 5.53 -29.37 2.48
CA LEU A 193 4.23 -29.10 3.08
C LEU A 193 3.84 -30.23 4.04
N TRP A 194 3.10 -29.88 5.08
CA TRP A 194 2.35 -30.83 5.88
C TRP A 194 1.07 -30.17 6.40
N LEU A 195 0.12 -31.00 6.83
CA LEU A 195 -1.14 -30.55 7.42
C LEU A 195 -1.18 -30.90 8.90
N GLU A 196 -1.74 -30.02 9.70
CA GLU A 196 -2.03 -30.26 11.11
C GLU A 196 -3.49 -29.91 11.41
N ASP A 197 -4.04 -30.53 12.45
CA ASP A 197 -5.28 -30.12 13.09
C ASP A 197 -5.06 -29.99 14.60
N LYS A 198 -6.15 -29.77 15.36
CA LYS A 198 -6.09 -29.60 16.82
C LYS A 198 -5.51 -30.79 17.58
N THR A 199 -5.39 -31.96 16.94
CA THR A 199 -4.83 -33.19 17.52
C THR A 199 -3.35 -33.41 17.15
N GLY A 200 -2.82 -32.63 16.20
CA GLY A 200 -1.44 -32.72 15.72
C GLY A 200 -1.35 -32.93 14.20
N PRO A 201 -0.23 -33.49 13.70
CA PRO A 201 -0.04 -33.79 12.28
C PRO A 201 -1.10 -34.73 11.72
N VAL A 202 -1.66 -34.38 10.57
CA VAL A 202 -2.62 -35.20 9.83
C VAL A 202 -1.87 -36.09 8.85
N ASP A 203 -2.00 -37.40 9.02
CA ASP A 203 -1.43 -38.37 8.06
C ASP A 203 -2.23 -38.35 6.75
N CYS A 204 -1.67 -37.69 5.75
CA CYS A 204 -2.26 -37.57 4.42
C CYS A 204 -1.16 -37.58 3.35
N ALA A 205 -1.46 -38.18 2.20
CA ALA A 205 -0.51 -38.26 1.09
C ALA A 205 -0.30 -36.89 0.40
N ASP A 206 -1.36 -36.08 0.33
CA ASP A 206 -1.34 -34.76 -0.28
C ASP A 206 -1.99 -33.73 0.67
N PRO A 207 -1.17 -32.96 1.42
CA PRO A 207 -1.64 -31.92 2.33
C PRO A 207 -2.50 -30.85 1.65
N LEU A 208 -2.28 -30.55 0.36
CA LEU A 208 -3.05 -29.54 -0.37
C LEU A 208 -4.45 -30.03 -0.68
N GLN A 209 -4.57 -31.25 -1.21
CA GLN A 209 -5.87 -31.87 -1.50
C GLN A 209 -6.68 -32.07 -0.22
N GLU A 210 -6.03 -32.52 0.85
CA GLU A 210 -6.71 -32.66 2.13
C GLU A 210 -7.15 -31.30 2.67
N THR A 211 -6.32 -30.25 2.58
CA THR A 211 -6.73 -28.88 2.98
C THR A 211 -7.94 -28.40 2.18
N ALA A 212 -7.95 -28.59 0.86
CA ALA A 212 -9.09 -28.24 0.00
C ALA A 212 -10.37 -28.99 0.41
N ARG A 213 -10.24 -30.29 0.69
CA ARG A 213 -11.34 -31.13 1.19
C ARG A 213 -11.88 -30.61 2.53
N ARG A 214 -11.01 -30.22 3.47
CA ARG A 214 -11.41 -29.66 4.77
C ARG A 214 -12.16 -28.33 4.59
N ILE A 215 -11.68 -27.45 3.72
CA ILE A 215 -12.37 -26.18 3.40
C ILE A 215 -13.76 -26.44 2.83
N GLY A 216 -13.91 -27.42 1.92
CA GLY A 216 -15.21 -27.85 1.40
C GLY A 216 -16.14 -28.47 2.45
N GLN A 217 -15.62 -28.81 3.63
CA GLN A 217 -16.38 -29.26 4.81
C GLN A 217 -16.63 -28.13 5.82
N GLU A 218 -16.73 -26.90 5.33
CA GLU A 218 -17.03 -25.69 6.10
C GLU A 218 -15.96 -25.32 7.16
N GLN A 219 -14.79 -25.94 7.09
CA GLN A 219 -13.70 -25.68 8.04
C GLN A 219 -12.86 -24.46 7.63
N ILE A 220 -12.25 -23.83 8.63
CA ILE A 220 -11.34 -22.69 8.45
C ILE A 220 -9.91 -23.22 8.46
N ALA A 221 -9.18 -22.99 7.37
CA ALA A 221 -7.77 -23.35 7.26
C ALA A 221 -6.87 -22.14 7.54
N ALA A 222 -5.84 -22.32 8.37
CA ALA A 222 -4.69 -21.41 8.45
C ALA A 222 -3.62 -21.89 7.46
N ILE A 223 -3.24 -21.05 6.50
CA ILE A 223 -2.36 -21.42 5.39
C ILE A 223 -1.12 -20.56 5.43
N LYS A 224 0.05 -21.18 5.53
CA LYS A 224 1.33 -20.45 5.50
C LYS A 224 1.64 -19.97 4.08
N GLY A 225 1.60 -18.65 3.88
CA GLY A 225 1.91 -17.99 2.62
C GLY A 225 3.39 -17.59 2.48
N ILE A 226 3.68 -16.62 1.60
CA ILE A 226 5.05 -16.06 1.45
C ILE A 226 5.36 -15.01 2.53
N GLY A 227 4.40 -14.17 2.89
CA GLY A 227 4.58 -13.02 3.80
C GLY A 227 3.98 -13.21 5.19
N GLY A 228 3.22 -14.28 5.41
CA GLY A 228 2.62 -14.66 6.69
C GLY A 228 1.54 -15.71 6.50
N PHE A 229 0.86 -16.08 7.58
CA PHE A 229 -0.27 -17.01 7.58
C PHE A 229 -1.57 -16.34 7.16
N HIS A 230 -2.41 -17.01 6.38
CA HIS A 230 -3.74 -16.54 6.01
C HIS A 230 -4.82 -17.45 6.58
N LEU A 231 -5.98 -16.91 6.92
CA LEU A 231 -7.18 -17.68 7.23
C LEU A 231 -8.03 -17.79 5.97
N ALA A 232 -8.38 -19.03 5.61
CA ALA A 232 -9.14 -19.36 4.43
C ALA A 232 -10.36 -20.23 4.74
N CYS A 233 -11.46 -19.91 4.08
CA CYS A 233 -12.68 -20.71 4.03
C CYS A 233 -13.39 -20.47 2.70
N ASP A 234 -14.36 -21.32 2.36
CA ASP A 234 -15.18 -21.17 1.14
C ASP A 234 -15.99 -19.85 1.21
N ALA A 235 -15.80 -18.99 0.21
CA ALA A 235 -16.50 -17.70 0.15
C ALA A 235 -17.97 -17.79 -0.30
N LEU A 236 -18.39 -18.96 -0.81
CA LEU A 236 -19.79 -19.26 -1.13
C LEU A 236 -20.54 -19.80 0.09
N ASN A 237 -19.83 -20.28 1.11
CA ASN A 237 -20.43 -20.87 2.30
C ASN A 237 -20.69 -19.83 3.40
N GLU A 238 -21.96 -19.48 3.61
CA GLU A 238 -22.37 -18.51 4.63
C GLU A 238 -22.00 -18.94 6.06
N THR A 239 -22.12 -20.23 6.39
CA THR A 239 -21.79 -20.78 7.71
C THR A 239 -20.30 -20.57 8.00
N ALA A 240 -19.44 -20.94 7.07
CA ALA A 240 -17.98 -20.84 7.22
C ALA A 240 -17.52 -19.38 7.33
N VAL A 241 -18.09 -18.47 6.51
CA VAL A 241 -17.77 -17.04 6.57
C VAL A 241 -18.23 -16.41 7.88
N THR A 242 -19.43 -16.75 8.35
CA THR A 242 -19.99 -16.25 9.61
C THR A 242 -19.15 -16.72 10.79
N GLU A 243 -18.76 -17.99 10.80
CA GLU A 243 -17.94 -18.57 11.86
C GLU A 243 -16.52 -17.97 11.88
N LEU A 244 -15.91 -17.75 10.71
CA LEU A 244 -14.63 -17.05 10.60
C LEU A 244 -14.70 -15.65 11.22
N ARG A 245 -15.76 -14.88 10.93
CA ARG A 245 -15.94 -13.55 11.52
C ARG A 245 -16.09 -13.59 13.02
N ARG A 246 -16.90 -14.53 13.53
CA ARG A 246 -17.14 -14.72 14.96
C ARG A 246 -15.83 -15.02 15.69
N ARG A 247 -15.06 -16.00 15.21
CA ARG A 247 -13.78 -16.42 15.82
C ARG A 247 -12.70 -15.34 15.71
N LYS A 248 -12.60 -14.66 14.55
CA LYS A 248 -11.64 -13.57 14.32
C LYS A 248 -12.00 -12.25 15.03
N ARG A 249 -13.21 -12.13 15.58
CA ARG A 249 -13.77 -10.89 16.17
C ARG A 249 -13.78 -9.73 15.17
N ARG A 250 -14.16 -10.03 13.93
CA ARG A 250 -14.17 -9.08 12.80
C ARG A 250 -15.56 -9.02 12.19
N PRO A 251 -16.51 -8.28 12.78
CA PRO A 251 -17.93 -8.35 12.39
C PRO A 251 -18.20 -7.80 10.99
N VAL A 252 -17.59 -6.68 10.61
CA VAL A 252 -17.98 -5.95 9.39
C VAL A 252 -16.83 -5.62 8.43
N LYS A 253 -15.58 -5.53 8.91
CA LYS A 253 -14.42 -5.19 8.06
C LYS A 253 -14.30 -6.20 6.91
N PRO A 254 -14.22 -5.76 5.63
CA PRO A 254 -14.24 -6.66 4.46
C PRO A 254 -13.21 -7.76 4.53
N LEU A 255 -13.57 -8.94 4.02
CA LEU A 255 -12.67 -10.08 3.87
C LEU A 255 -12.13 -10.07 2.44
N ALA A 256 -10.81 -10.22 2.29
CA ALA A 256 -10.19 -10.38 0.99
C ALA A 256 -10.47 -11.79 0.44
N LEU A 257 -10.52 -11.89 -0.88
CA LEU A 257 -10.86 -13.10 -1.63
C LEU A 257 -9.71 -13.47 -2.55
N MET A 258 -9.52 -14.76 -2.78
CA MET A 258 -8.64 -15.29 -3.82
C MET A 258 -9.44 -16.20 -4.74
N ALA A 259 -9.32 -15.99 -6.05
CA ALA A 259 -10.00 -16.78 -7.09
C ALA A 259 -8.97 -17.43 -8.02
N ALA A 260 -9.28 -18.60 -8.60
CA ALA A 260 -8.32 -19.36 -9.38
C ALA A 260 -7.95 -18.67 -10.71
N SER A 261 -8.86 -17.84 -11.22
CA SER A 261 -8.73 -17.21 -12.53
C SER A 261 -9.51 -15.91 -12.63
N LEU A 262 -9.16 -15.10 -13.64
CA LEU A 262 -9.91 -13.91 -13.99
C LEU A 262 -11.34 -14.22 -14.46
N SER A 263 -11.54 -15.35 -15.16
CA SER A 263 -12.87 -15.81 -15.57
C SER A 263 -13.78 -16.08 -14.38
N GLU A 264 -13.22 -16.55 -13.26
CA GLU A 264 -13.95 -16.78 -12.03
C GLU A 264 -14.31 -15.47 -11.33
N ILE A 265 -13.36 -14.53 -11.21
CA ILE A 265 -13.63 -13.19 -10.65
C ILE A 265 -14.79 -12.51 -11.39
N ARG A 266 -14.83 -12.62 -12.73
CA ARG A 266 -15.87 -12.02 -13.58
C ARG A 266 -17.27 -12.59 -13.34
N LYS A 267 -17.42 -13.69 -12.60
CA LYS A 267 -18.74 -14.17 -12.17
C LYS A 267 -19.35 -13.30 -11.08
N TYR A 268 -18.51 -12.64 -10.27
CA TYR A 268 -18.92 -11.90 -9.06
C TYR A 268 -18.69 -10.39 -9.15
N CYS A 269 -17.76 -9.96 -10.01
CA CYS A 269 -17.37 -8.56 -10.14
C CYS A 269 -17.23 -8.09 -11.58
N ARG A 270 -17.46 -6.80 -11.78
CA ARG A 270 -17.05 -6.08 -12.98
C ARG A 270 -15.53 -5.92 -12.97
N VAL A 271 -14.87 -6.25 -14.08
CA VAL A 271 -13.41 -6.09 -14.21
C VAL A 271 -13.07 -5.33 -15.48
N THR A 272 -12.53 -4.12 -15.32
CA THR A 272 -11.98 -3.30 -16.40
C THR A 272 -10.59 -3.77 -16.83
N PRO A 273 -10.11 -3.36 -18.01
CA PRO A 273 -8.74 -3.68 -18.45
C PRO A 273 -7.63 -3.20 -17.50
N ALA A 274 -7.84 -2.04 -16.85
CA ALA A 274 -6.87 -1.49 -15.89
C ALA A 274 -6.82 -2.32 -14.59
N GLU A 275 -7.97 -2.79 -14.11
CA GLU A 275 -8.06 -3.69 -12.95
C GLU A 275 -7.47 -5.07 -13.27
N GLU A 276 -7.72 -5.60 -14.47
CA GLU A 276 -7.11 -6.84 -14.96
C GLU A 276 -5.57 -6.74 -14.99
N ALA A 277 -5.03 -5.62 -15.45
CA ALA A 277 -3.59 -5.38 -15.47
C ALA A 277 -2.97 -5.39 -14.06
N GLN A 278 -3.68 -4.83 -13.07
CA GLN A 278 -3.23 -4.88 -11.67
C GLN A 278 -3.28 -6.30 -11.10
N LEU A 279 -4.39 -7.03 -11.31
CA LEU A 279 -4.54 -8.42 -10.86
C LEU A 279 -3.43 -9.34 -11.41
N LYS A 280 -3.04 -9.13 -12.67
CA LYS A 280 -1.99 -9.91 -13.37
C LYS A 280 -0.56 -9.40 -13.13
N SER A 281 -0.39 -8.27 -12.44
CA SER A 281 0.93 -7.71 -12.18
C SER A 281 1.80 -8.65 -11.34
N ALA A 282 3.12 -8.51 -11.42
CA ALA A 282 4.05 -9.28 -10.58
C ALA A 282 3.83 -9.02 -9.07
N ALA A 283 3.23 -7.87 -8.71
CA ALA A 283 2.87 -7.57 -7.34
C ALA A 283 1.65 -8.39 -6.84
N ALA A 284 0.77 -8.81 -7.75
CA ALA A 284 -0.49 -9.52 -7.46
C ALA A 284 -1.22 -8.99 -6.20
N PRO A 285 -1.60 -7.69 -6.18
CA PRO A 285 -2.27 -7.08 -5.04
C PRO A 285 -3.73 -7.57 -4.94
N ILE A 286 -4.35 -7.28 -3.80
CA ILE A 286 -5.81 -7.26 -3.66
C ILE A 286 -6.32 -6.04 -4.42
N VAL A 287 -7.21 -6.24 -5.39
CA VAL A 287 -7.85 -5.18 -6.17
C VAL A 287 -9.31 -5.07 -5.74
N LEU A 288 -9.74 -3.84 -5.41
CA LEU A 288 -11.13 -3.56 -5.03
C LEU A 288 -11.99 -3.40 -6.30
N LEU A 289 -12.84 -4.39 -6.57
CA LEU A 289 -13.67 -4.49 -7.76
C LEU A 289 -15.14 -4.23 -7.42
N GLU A 290 -15.87 -3.62 -8.35
CA GLU A 290 -17.31 -3.38 -8.20
C GLU A 290 -18.08 -4.70 -8.30
N VAL A 291 -19.00 -4.93 -7.36
CA VAL A 291 -19.87 -6.11 -7.33
C VAL A 291 -20.77 -6.12 -8.56
N GLN A 292 -20.72 -7.20 -9.33
CA GLN A 292 -21.59 -7.43 -10.48
C GLN A 292 -21.64 -8.93 -10.79
N GLY A 293 -22.81 -9.55 -10.69
CA GLY A 293 -23.02 -10.94 -11.07
C GLY A 293 -23.59 -11.79 -9.94
N GLU A 294 -23.09 -13.01 -9.80
CA GLU A 294 -23.53 -13.99 -8.81
C GLU A 294 -23.25 -13.52 -7.37
N PRO A 295 -24.13 -13.82 -6.40
CA PRO A 295 -23.88 -13.47 -5.00
C PRO A 295 -22.84 -14.40 -4.36
N LEU A 296 -21.98 -13.84 -3.52
CA LEU A 296 -21.18 -14.58 -2.52
C LEU A 296 -21.91 -14.61 -1.18
N ALA A 297 -21.33 -15.25 -0.16
CA ALA A 297 -21.83 -15.17 1.20
C ALA A 297 -22.03 -13.70 1.64
N PRO A 298 -23.19 -13.34 2.24
CA PRO A 298 -23.60 -11.94 2.43
C PRO A 298 -22.64 -11.15 3.34
N PHE A 299 -21.96 -11.85 4.24
CA PHE A 299 -21.02 -11.24 5.17
C PHE A 299 -19.59 -11.14 4.61
N ILE A 300 -19.30 -11.28 3.32
CA ILE A 300 -17.93 -11.01 2.83
C ILE A 300 -17.55 -9.52 3.00
N ALA A 301 -18.44 -8.61 2.60
CA ALA A 301 -18.24 -7.16 2.71
C ALA A 301 -19.58 -6.46 3.01
N PRO A 302 -20.13 -6.62 4.23
CA PRO A 302 -21.46 -6.11 4.56
C PRO A 302 -21.54 -4.58 4.41
N GLY A 303 -22.57 -4.10 3.72
CA GLY A 303 -22.79 -2.67 3.49
C GLY A 303 -21.83 -2.02 2.49
N GLN A 304 -21.13 -2.81 1.67
CA GLN A 304 -20.19 -2.32 0.66
C GLN A 304 -20.54 -2.84 -0.74
N ASP A 305 -20.25 -2.02 -1.74
CA ASP A 305 -20.49 -2.29 -3.17
C ASP A 305 -19.26 -2.85 -3.91
N ARG A 306 -18.18 -3.12 -3.16
CA ARG A 306 -16.91 -3.61 -3.69
C ARG A 306 -16.38 -4.83 -2.94
N LEU A 307 -15.71 -5.71 -3.68
CA LEU A 307 -15.01 -6.89 -3.17
C LEU A 307 -13.52 -6.80 -3.47
N GLY A 308 -12.70 -7.18 -2.49
CA GLY A 308 -11.25 -7.25 -2.67
C GLY A 308 -10.81 -8.62 -3.18
N PHE A 309 -10.49 -8.73 -4.47
CA PHE A 309 -9.98 -9.98 -5.07
C PHE A 309 -8.49 -9.90 -5.36
N MET A 310 -7.80 -11.03 -5.21
CA MET A 310 -6.46 -11.26 -5.75
C MET A 310 -6.40 -12.57 -6.54
N LEU A 311 -5.42 -12.66 -7.44
CA LEU A 311 -5.10 -13.90 -8.14
C LEU A 311 -4.06 -14.71 -7.34
N PRO A 312 -3.91 -16.03 -7.61
CA PRO A 312 -2.92 -16.85 -6.94
C PRO A 312 -1.52 -16.36 -7.30
N TYR A 313 -0.73 -16.06 -6.29
CA TYR A 313 0.61 -15.48 -6.46
C TYR A 313 1.75 -16.44 -6.10
N THR A 314 1.46 -17.67 -5.68
CA THR A 314 2.45 -18.70 -5.35
C THR A 314 2.05 -20.04 -5.98
N PRO A 315 3.00 -20.97 -6.20
CA PRO A 315 2.64 -22.31 -6.66
C PRO A 315 1.70 -23.03 -5.69
N LEU A 316 1.88 -22.85 -4.37
CA LEU A 316 0.96 -23.32 -3.34
C LEU A 316 -0.47 -22.86 -3.61
N HIS A 317 -0.69 -21.56 -3.85
CA HIS A 317 -2.01 -21.00 -4.11
C HIS A 317 -2.59 -21.52 -5.43
N HIS A 318 -1.77 -21.68 -6.48
CA HIS A 318 -2.23 -22.26 -7.74
C HIS A 318 -2.72 -23.70 -7.59
N HIS A 319 -2.02 -24.53 -6.81
CA HIS A 319 -2.44 -25.91 -6.55
C HIS A 319 -3.68 -25.97 -5.65
N LEU A 320 -3.72 -25.17 -4.58
CA LEU A 320 -4.88 -25.11 -3.69
C LEU A 320 -6.15 -24.69 -4.44
N LEU A 321 -6.08 -23.61 -5.23
CA LEU A 321 -7.24 -23.12 -5.97
C LEU A 321 -7.64 -24.01 -7.16
N ALA A 322 -6.77 -24.91 -7.61
CA ALA A 322 -7.15 -25.94 -8.56
C ALA A 322 -7.92 -27.11 -7.91
N ALA A 323 -7.92 -27.20 -6.57
CA ALA A 323 -8.51 -28.29 -5.80
C ALA A 323 -9.81 -27.91 -5.07
N VAL A 324 -10.25 -26.65 -5.14
CA VAL A 324 -11.49 -26.15 -4.53
C VAL A 324 -12.46 -25.66 -5.60
N ASP A 325 -13.76 -25.69 -5.28
CA ASP A 325 -14.82 -25.20 -6.16
C ASP A 325 -15.16 -23.73 -5.85
N GLY A 326 -14.55 -22.80 -6.58
CA GLY A 326 -14.82 -21.37 -6.46
C GLY A 326 -13.85 -20.59 -5.56
N PRO A 327 -14.19 -19.33 -5.23
CA PRO A 327 -13.26 -18.45 -4.56
C PRO A 327 -13.17 -18.74 -3.06
N LEU A 328 -11.99 -18.51 -2.50
CA LEU A 328 -11.77 -18.61 -1.06
C LEU A 328 -11.72 -17.22 -0.44
N VAL A 329 -12.26 -17.09 0.78
CA VAL A 329 -11.79 -16.06 1.70
C VAL A 329 -10.30 -16.29 1.91
N PHE A 330 -9.51 -15.22 1.89
CA PHE A 330 -8.08 -15.29 2.10
C PHE A 330 -7.61 -14.03 2.85
N THR A 331 -7.87 -14.00 4.16
CA THR A 331 -7.57 -12.85 5.03
C THR A 331 -6.33 -13.12 5.88
N SER A 332 -5.71 -12.09 6.45
CA SER A 332 -4.54 -12.22 7.32
C SER A 332 -4.80 -13.16 8.52
N GLY A 333 -3.83 -13.99 8.88
CA GLY A 333 -3.87 -14.95 9.98
C GLY A 333 -3.43 -14.29 11.28
N ASN A 334 -4.33 -13.52 11.87
CA ASN A 334 -4.17 -12.87 13.17
C ASN A 334 -5.55 -12.63 13.81
N LEU A 335 -5.54 -12.45 15.13
CA LEU A 335 -6.66 -11.81 15.82
C LEU A 335 -6.75 -10.35 15.37
N SER A 336 -7.95 -9.76 15.31
CA SER A 336 -8.15 -8.40 14.76
C SER A 336 -7.11 -7.41 15.30
N ASP A 337 -6.54 -6.63 14.38
CA ASP A 337 -5.62 -5.51 14.63
C ASP A 337 -4.19 -5.88 15.10
N GLU A 338 -3.90 -7.15 15.37
CA GLU A 338 -2.53 -7.63 15.58
C GLU A 338 -1.77 -7.90 14.25
N PRO A 339 -0.42 -7.93 14.25
CA PRO A 339 0.38 -8.39 13.12
C PRO A 339 0.08 -9.84 12.71
N GLN A 340 0.15 -10.13 11.41
CA GLN A 340 0.03 -11.49 10.88
C GLN A 340 1.09 -12.43 11.49
N ALA A 341 0.69 -13.65 11.89
CA ALA A 341 1.66 -14.67 12.29
C ALA A 341 2.56 -15.05 11.10
N ILE A 342 3.84 -15.29 11.36
CA ILE A 342 4.82 -15.71 10.34
C ILE A 342 5.54 -17.03 10.70
N ASP A 343 5.58 -17.35 11.99
CA ASP A 343 6.17 -18.56 12.54
C ASP A 343 5.11 -19.66 12.75
N ASN A 344 5.52 -20.93 12.66
CA ASN A 344 4.60 -22.07 12.78
C ASN A 344 4.06 -22.23 14.21
N ASP A 345 4.90 -22.04 15.24
CA ASP A 345 4.49 -22.17 16.63
C ASP A 345 3.62 -20.98 17.04
N ASP A 346 3.96 -19.77 16.59
CA ASP A 346 3.11 -18.59 16.77
C ASP A 346 1.72 -18.78 16.14
N ALA A 347 1.67 -19.33 14.92
CA ALA A 347 0.41 -19.60 14.23
C ALA A 347 -0.43 -20.68 14.93
N ARG A 348 0.19 -21.71 15.51
CA ARG A 348 -0.52 -22.71 16.32
C ARG A 348 -1.14 -22.07 17.56
N GLY A 349 -0.37 -21.25 18.27
CA GLY A 349 -0.83 -20.60 19.50
C GLY A 349 -1.91 -19.56 19.25
N ARG A 350 -1.67 -18.60 18.36
CA ARG A 350 -2.57 -17.45 18.15
C ARG A 350 -3.82 -17.78 17.34
N LEU A 351 -3.78 -18.80 16.49
CA LEU A 351 -4.89 -19.16 15.61
C LEU A 351 -5.68 -20.38 16.08
N SER A 352 -5.35 -21.00 17.21
CA SER A 352 -6.03 -22.22 17.75
C SER A 352 -7.54 -22.06 17.93
N GLU A 353 -7.96 -20.86 18.33
CA GLU A 353 -9.37 -20.50 18.55
C GLU A 353 -10.08 -20.08 17.26
N ILE A 354 -9.38 -20.00 16.13
CA ILE A 354 -9.89 -19.52 14.84
C ILE A 354 -9.89 -20.65 13.81
N ALA A 355 -8.72 -21.19 13.50
CA ALA A 355 -8.54 -22.23 12.50
C ALA A 355 -8.88 -23.62 13.04
N ASP A 356 -9.37 -24.47 12.16
CA ASP A 356 -9.60 -25.88 12.41
C ASP A 356 -8.41 -26.74 11.96
N VAL A 357 -7.71 -26.31 10.91
CA VAL A 357 -6.54 -26.98 10.33
C VAL A 357 -5.46 -25.98 9.91
N TRP A 358 -4.19 -26.43 9.87
CA TRP A 358 -3.03 -25.62 9.48
C TRP A 358 -2.25 -26.28 8.34
N LEU A 359 -2.24 -25.65 7.17
CA LEU A 359 -1.35 -26.02 6.07
C LEU A 359 -0.01 -25.30 6.25
N MET A 360 0.99 -26.06 6.65
CA MET A 360 2.30 -25.57 7.12
C MET A 360 3.42 -25.87 6.12
N HIS A 361 4.53 -25.15 6.25
CA HIS A 361 5.79 -25.50 5.61
C HIS A 361 7.03 -25.09 6.41
N ASP A 362 8.16 -25.71 6.09
CA ASP A 362 9.44 -25.62 6.81
C ASP A 362 10.34 -24.49 6.28
N ARG A 363 9.95 -23.79 5.20
CA ARG A 363 10.57 -22.50 4.86
C ARG A 363 10.13 -21.42 5.84
N GLU A 364 11.08 -20.85 6.58
CA GLU A 364 10.83 -19.71 7.45
C GLU A 364 10.44 -18.45 6.63
N ILE A 365 9.49 -17.69 7.16
CA ILE A 365 9.17 -16.33 6.71
C ILE A 365 9.93 -15.39 7.65
N VAL A 366 10.94 -14.71 7.14
CA VAL A 366 11.83 -13.85 7.94
C VAL A 366 11.21 -12.47 8.16
N ASN A 367 10.55 -11.95 7.13
CA ASN A 367 9.95 -10.62 7.13
C ASN A 367 8.47 -10.72 6.79
N ARG A 368 7.63 -10.22 7.70
CA ARG A 368 6.20 -10.15 7.45
C ARG A 368 5.93 -9.21 6.30
N LEU A 369 5.04 -9.64 5.42
CA LEU A 369 4.53 -8.83 4.32
C LEU A 369 3.04 -9.08 4.17
N ASP A 370 2.25 -8.13 4.66
CA ASP A 370 0.83 -8.03 4.36
C ASP A 370 0.61 -7.95 2.84
N ASP A 371 -0.57 -8.39 2.38
CA ASP A 371 -0.99 -8.18 1.00
C ASP A 371 -1.27 -6.70 0.73
N SER A 372 -0.76 -6.19 -0.39
CA SER A 372 -1.04 -4.83 -0.86
C SER A 372 -2.48 -4.71 -1.34
N VAL A 373 -3.07 -3.52 -1.19
CA VAL A 373 -4.46 -3.23 -1.59
C VAL A 373 -4.47 -2.03 -2.55
N VAL A 374 -5.10 -2.21 -3.70
CA VAL A 374 -5.20 -1.22 -4.78
C VAL A 374 -6.66 -1.06 -5.22
N ARG A 375 -7.04 0.15 -5.61
CA ARG A 375 -8.29 0.44 -6.30
C ARG A 375 -7.99 1.19 -7.59
N ILE A 376 -8.76 0.94 -8.64
CA ILE A 376 -8.68 1.73 -9.88
C ILE A 376 -9.82 2.74 -9.86
N ASP A 377 -9.46 4.01 -9.78
CA ASP A 377 -10.39 5.13 -9.88
C ASP A 377 -10.29 5.75 -11.28
N ALA A 378 -11.24 6.60 -11.68
CA ALA A 378 -11.19 7.30 -12.97
C ALA A 378 -9.84 8.01 -13.25
N PRO A 379 -9.12 8.56 -12.24
CA PRO A 379 -7.81 9.17 -12.45
C PRO A 379 -6.62 8.20 -12.57
N GLY A 380 -6.81 6.91 -12.32
CA GLY A 380 -5.76 5.89 -12.33
C GLY A 380 -5.72 5.02 -11.06
N PRO A 381 -4.68 4.18 -10.90
CA PRO A 381 -4.53 3.34 -9.72
C PRO A 381 -4.33 4.18 -8.46
N GLN A 382 -4.96 3.77 -7.36
CA GLN A 382 -4.81 4.30 -6.02
C GLN A 382 -4.35 3.16 -5.10
N ILE A 383 -3.17 3.30 -4.52
CA ILE A 383 -2.64 2.33 -3.56
C ILE A 383 -3.23 2.68 -2.19
N LEU A 384 -4.03 1.78 -1.62
CA LEU A 384 -4.61 1.97 -0.29
C LEU A 384 -3.70 1.39 0.81
N ARG A 385 -2.91 0.38 0.44
CA ARG A 385 -1.89 -0.25 1.28
C ARG A 385 -0.71 -0.70 0.41
N ARG A 386 0.48 -0.16 0.69
CA ARG A 386 1.75 -0.55 0.05
C ARG A 386 2.49 -1.56 0.92
N ALA A 387 2.55 -2.82 0.48
CA ALA A 387 3.21 -3.90 1.20
C ALA A 387 3.82 -4.92 0.20
N ARG A 388 3.40 -6.20 0.23
CA ARG A 388 3.89 -7.26 -0.68
C ARG A 388 3.81 -6.83 -2.14
N GLY A 389 4.86 -7.09 -2.92
CA GLY A 389 4.93 -6.76 -4.34
C GLY A 389 5.33 -5.33 -4.67
N PHE A 390 5.33 -4.42 -3.68
CA PHE A 390 5.79 -3.04 -3.86
C PHE A 390 6.98 -2.70 -2.96
N ALA A 391 6.92 -3.04 -1.67
CA ALA A 391 8.05 -2.85 -0.76
C ALA A 391 9.12 -3.94 -1.01
N PRO A 392 10.43 -3.61 -1.01
CA PRO A 392 11.03 -2.32 -0.67
C PRO A 392 11.51 -1.55 -1.92
N ALA A 393 10.77 -1.60 -3.04
CA ALA A 393 11.21 -0.94 -4.26
C ALA A 393 11.37 0.57 -4.06
N PRO A 394 12.49 1.16 -4.52
CA PRO A 394 12.75 2.59 -4.35
C PRO A 394 11.86 3.42 -5.27
N LEU A 395 11.43 4.56 -4.72
CA LEU A 395 10.87 5.68 -5.46
C LEU A 395 12.03 6.58 -5.91
N VAL A 396 12.08 6.88 -7.20
CA VAL A 396 13.09 7.79 -7.77
C VAL A 396 12.61 9.22 -7.53
N LEU A 397 13.42 10.01 -6.84
CA LEU A 397 13.15 11.42 -6.58
C LEU A 397 13.81 12.30 -7.65
N PRO A 398 13.36 13.56 -7.80
CA PRO A 398 14.03 14.55 -8.64
C PRO A 398 15.52 14.71 -8.32
N ASP A 399 16.32 15.10 -9.31
CA ASP A 399 17.79 15.21 -9.20
C ASP A 399 18.26 16.10 -8.03
N ALA A 400 17.45 17.08 -7.64
CA ALA A 400 17.69 17.94 -6.48
C ALA A 400 17.86 17.16 -5.15
N PHE A 401 17.43 15.90 -5.07
CA PHE A 401 17.58 15.04 -3.90
C PHE A 401 18.78 14.07 -4.00
N GLN A 402 19.56 14.06 -5.09
CA GLN A 402 20.67 13.10 -5.26
C GLN A 402 21.80 13.30 -4.25
N GLU A 403 22.24 14.53 -4.00
CA GLU A 403 23.35 14.84 -3.09
C GLU A 403 22.89 15.14 -1.65
N SER A 404 21.75 14.57 -1.25
CA SER A 404 21.17 14.81 0.07
C SER A 404 21.84 13.98 1.17
N LEU A 405 21.88 14.55 2.39
CA LEU A 405 22.24 13.79 3.58
C LEU A 405 21.26 12.62 3.77
N PRO A 406 21.70 11.42 4.20
CA PRO A 406 20.81 10.32 4.48
C PRO A 406 19.75 10.69 5.54
N VAL A 407 18.47 10.57 5.16
CA VAL A 407 17.33 10.87 6.04
C VAL A 407 16.58 9.58 6.36
N LEU A 408 16.28 9.40 7.64
CA LEU A 408 15.32 8.41 8.12
C LEU A 408 14.05 9.15 8.58
N ALA A 409 12.92 8.89 7.91
CA ALA A 409 11.62 9.39 8.35
C ALA A 409 10.83 8.30 9.07
N MET A 410 10.30 8.62 10.24
CA MET A 410 9.68 7.65 11.15
C MET A 410 8.21 7.36 10.85
N GLY A 411 7.54 8.21 10.06
CA GLY A 411 6.12 8.10 9.74
C GLY A 411 5.19 8.55 10.86
N GLY A 412 3.94 8.09 10.80
CA GLY A 412 2.92 8.30 11.83
C GLY A 412 2.67 7.06 12.68
N GLU A 413 1.63 7.11 13.52
CA GLU A 413 1.22 6.03 14.42
C GLU A 413 0.38 4.96 13.71
N LEU A 414 -0.63 5.40 12.96
CA LEU A 414 -1.57 4.54 12.25
C LEU A 414 -1.06 4.19 10.86
N LYS A 415 -1.38 2.97 10.40
CA LYS A 415 -0.96 2.43 9.10
C LYS A 415 0.54 2.63 8.82
N SER A 416 1.34 2.58 9.88
CA SER A 416 2.69 3.11 9.93
C SER A 416 3.61 2.50 8.89
N THR A 417 4.48 3.35 8.38
CA THR A 417 5.62 3.05 7.50
C THR A 417 6.77 3.97 7.90
N PHE A 418 8.00 3.56 7.62
CA PHE A 418 9.17 4.45 7.71
C PHE A 418 9.82 4.58 6.33
N CYS A 419 10.59 5.63 6.10
CA CYS A 419 11.25 5.88 4.82
C CYS A 419 12.74 6.14 5.00
N LEU A 420 13.57 5.44 4.21
CA LEU A 420 14.99 5.72 4.07
C LEU A 420 15.21 6.53 2.78
N LEU A 421 15.76 7.72 2.89
CA LEU A 421 16.12 8.56 1.75
C LEU A 421 17.64 8.71 1.65
N LYS A 422 18.20 8.29 0.52
CA LYS A 422 19.64 8.41 0.22
C LYS A 422 19.85 8.37 -1.30
N ASP A 423 20.81 9.12 -1.82
CA ASP A 423 21.25 9.08 -3.23
C ASP A 423 20.07 9.29 -4.22
N GLY A 424 19.14 10.19 -3.90
CA GLY A 424 17.95 10.47 -4.74
C GLY A 424 16.90 9.36 -4.76
N GLN A 425 16.99 8.37 -3.87
CA GLN A 425 16.03 7.28 -3.74
C GLN A 425 15.34 7.30 -2.38
N ALA A 426 14.01 7.18 -2.39
CA ALA A 426 13.20 6.98 -1.19
C ALA A 426 12.71 5.53 -1.12
N ILE A 427 13.15 4.80 -0.09
CA ILE A 427 12.78 3.42 0.18
C ILE A 427 11.77 3.42 1.33
N LEU A 428 10.50 3.33 0.97
CA LEU A 428 9.39 3.22 1.92
C LEU A 428 9.23 1.75 2.37
N SER A 429 9.08 1.52 3.66
CA SER A 429 8.85 0.18 4.22
C SER A 429 7.53 -0.42 3.74
N GLN A 430 7.34 -1.71 4.00
CA GLN A 430 6.00 -2.29 3.96
C GLN A 430 5.10 -1.64 5.02
N HIS A 431 3.78 -1.75 4.83
CA HIS A 431 2.79 -1.46 5.87
C HIS A 431 3.05 -2.29 7.13
N LEU A 432 3.19 -1.62 8.27
CA LEU A 432 3.42 -2.26 9.57
C LEU A 432 2.15 -2.31 10.42
N GLY A 433 1.26 -1.33 10.29
CA GLY A 433 -0.04 -1.33 10.99
C GLY A 433 -0.12 -0.23 12.03
N ASP A 434 -0.81 -0.50 13.13
CA ASP A 434 -1.00 0.43 14.25
C ASP A 434 0.11 0.22 15.29
N LEU A 435 0.91 1.27 15.55
CA LEU A 435 2.03 1.18 16.49
C LEU A 435 1.58 1.13 17.96
N GLU A 436 0.35 1.52 18.31
CA GLU A 436 -0.16 1.38 19.69
C GLU A 436 -0.17 -0.09 20.15
N GLU A 437 -0.28 -1.02 19.20
CA GLU A 437 -0.16 -2.45 19.46
C GLU A 437 1.29 -2.86 19.68
N ALA A 438 1.59 -3.37 20.89
CA ALA A 438 2.95 -3.68 21.31
C ALA A 438 3.70 -4.64 20.36
N ALA A 439 3.00 -5.63 19.80
CA ALA A 439 3.56 -6.56 18.82
C ALA A 439 3.95 -5.84 17.53
N THR A 440 3.11 -4.91 17.06
CA THR A 440 3.38 -4.10 15.87
C THR A 440 4.57 -3.18 16.08
N HIS A 441 4.66 -2.51 17.24
CA HIS A 441 5.80 -1.65 17.55
C HIS A 441 7.13 -2.42 17.65
N ALA A 442 7.13 -3.61 18.26
CA ALA A 442 8.31 -4.48 18.29
C ALA A 442 8.77 -4.86 16.87
N GLU A 443 7.81 -5.18 15.99
CA GLU A 443 8.09 -5.51 14.61
C GLU A 443 8.58 -4.30 13.78
N TYR A 444 8.02 -3.11 14.01
CA TYR A 444 8.48 -1.87 13.40
C TYR A 444 9.97 -1.66 13.69
N ARG A 445 10.38 -1.80 14.96
CA ARG A 445 11.78 -1.64 15.38
C ARG A 445 12.70 -2.66 14.72
N ARG A 446 12.29 -3.93 14.68
CA ARG A 446 13.03 -5.01 14.02
C ARG A 446 13.18 -4.75 12.51
N THR A 447 12.09 -4.34 11.85
CA THR A 447 12.07 -4.08 10.41
C THR A 447 12.92 -2.87 10.06
N LEU A 448 12.87 -1.80 10.87
CA LEU A 448 13.72 -0.62 10.69
C LEU A 448 15.22 -0.97 10.81
N ALA A 449 15.59 -1.78 11.80
CA ALA A 449 16.97 -2.25 11.96
C ALA A 449 17.44 -3.06 10.74
N LEU A 450 16.60 -3.98 10.24
CA LEU A 450 16.88 -4.73 9.02
C LEU A 450 17.06 -3.81 7.81
N TYR A 451 16.13 -2.88 7.58
CA TYR A 451 16.18 -1.96 6.44
C TYR A 451 17.46 -1.10 6.46
N ARG A 452 17.85 -0.58 7.64
CA ARG A 452 19.11 0.14 7.79
C ARG A 452 20.33 -0.74 7.43
N GLN A 453 20.32 -2.01 7.81
CA GLN A 453 21.38 -2.95 7.47
C GLN A 453 21.42 -3.27 5.97
N ILE A 454 20.30 -3.70 5.38
CA ILE A 454 20.24 -4.16 3.97
C ILE A 454 20.44 -3.02 2.96
N PHE A 455 20.15 -1.78 3.34
CA PHE A 455 20.39 -0.59 2.51
C PHE A 455 21.62 0.20 2.94
N ARG A 456 22.40 -0.30 3.91
CA ARG A 456 23.59 0.38 4.46
C ARG A 456 23.31 1.86 4.75
N HIS A 457 22.21 2.10 5.45
CA HIS A 457 21.68 3.43 5.72
C HIS A 457 22.04 3.88 7.13
N ASP A 458 22.94 4.87 7.20
CA ASP A 458 23.35 5.56 8.41
C ASP A 458 22.73 6.97 8.43
N PRO A 459 21.63 7.20 9.16
CA PRO A 459 20.89 8.45 9.09
C PRO A 459 21.71 9.61 9.69
N LYS A 460 21.72 10.73 8.98
CA LYS A 460 22.25 12.02 9.48
C LYS A 460 21.13 12.97 9.90
N VAL A 461 19.94 12.74 9.38
CA VAL A 461 18.70 13.42 9.78
C VAL A 461 17.65 12.37 10.12
N ILE A 462 16.93 12.59 11.21
CA ILE A 462 15.74 11.80 11.57
C ILE A 462 14.53 12.73 11.57
N ALA A 463 13.59 12.46 10.67
CA ALA A 463 12.34 13.21 10.57
C ALA A 463 11.22 12.48 11.35
N VAL A 464 10.50 13.22 12.19
CA VAL A 464 9.42 12.71 13.04
C VAL A 464 8.16 13.56 12.87
N ASP A 465 6.99 13.02 13.19
CA ASP A 465 5.77 13.82 13.29
C ASP A 465 5.89 14.81 14.46
N CYS A 466 5.24 15.97 14.36
CA CYS A 466 5.15 16.92 15.47
C CYS A 466 4.38 16.38 16.69
N HIS A 467 3.62 15.29 16.55
CA HIS A 467 2.92 14.68 17.68
C HIS A 467 3.91 14.03 18.68
N PRO A 468 4.01 14.52 19.92
CA PRO A 468 5.03 14.07 20.87
C PRO A 468 4.75 12.67 21.43
N ASP A 469 3.47 12.28 21.52
CA ASP A 469 3.10 10.98 22.11
C ASP A 469 3.10 9.83 21.11
N TYR A 470 3.40 10.07 19.82
CA TYR A 470 3.53 8.98 18.86
C TYR A 470 4.75 8.13 19.20
N LEU A 471 4.57 6.81 19.19
CA LEU A 471 5.64 5.85 19.44
C LEU A 471 6.72 5.95 18.35
N SER A 472 6.33 6.29 17.11
CA SER A 472 7.27 6.60 16.04
C SER A 472 8.15 7.82 16.36
N THR A 473 7.56 8.89 16.91
CA THR A 473 8.26 10.11 17.33
C THR A 473 9.22 9.84 18.49
N GLN A 474 8.73 9.21 19.56
CA GLN A 474 9.54 8.88 20.74
C GLN A 474 10.73 7.98 20.38
N TRP A 475 10.51 7.00 19.50
CA TRP A 475 11.57 6.13 19.02
C TRP A 475 12.57 6.86 18.10
N GLY A 476 12.08 7.74 17.24
CA GLY A 476 12.92 8.60 16.39
C GLY A 476 13.85 9.50 17.20
N GLU A 477 13.34 10.11 18.27
CA GLU A 477 14.12 10.90 19.23
C GLU A 477 15.18 10.06 19.95
N ALA A 478 14.82 8.85 20.39
CA ALA A 478 15.76 7.94 21.03
C ALA A 478 16.90 7.56 20.07
N LEU A 479 16.56 7.26 18.81
CA LEU A 479 17.54 6.92 17.79
C LEU A 479 18.42 8.11 17.39
N ALA A 480 17.88 9.34 17.39
CA ALA A 480 18.65 10.56 17.14
C ALA A 480 19.71 10.76 18.23
N ARG A 481 19.35 10.52 19.50
CA ARG A 481 20.31 10.56 20.63
C ARG A 481 21.41 9.49 20.50
N GLU A 482 21.05 8.29 20.04
CA GLU A 482 22.02 7.19 19.86
C GLU A 482 22.99 7.44 18.70
N THR A 483 22.49 7.93 17.57
CA THR A 483 23.26 8.10 16.33
C THR A 483 23.95 9.45 16.21
N GLY A 484 23.56 10.43 17.02
CA GLY A 484 23.96 11.83 16.85
C GLY A 484 23.30 12.51 15.64
N ALA A 485 22.27 11.89 15.05
CA ALA A 485 21.53 12.46 13.93
C ALA A 485 20.71 13.67 14.38
N ARG A 486 20.57 14.64 13.48
CA ARG A 486 19.75 15.82 13.73
C ARG A 486 18.28 15.45 13.63
N ILE A 487 17.48 15.86 14.61
CA ILE A 487 16.03 15.66 14.56
C ILE A 487 15.35 16.80 13.79
N VAL A 488 14.35 16.46 12.97
CA VAL A 488 13.49 17.41 12.26
C VAL A 488 12.02 17.07 12.53
N PRO A 489 11.30 17.86 13.33
CA PRO A 489 9.86 17.70 13.46
C PRO A 489 9.16 18.19 12.19
N VAL A 490 8.22 17.40 11.69
CA VAL A 490 7.46 17.68 10.47
C VAL A 490 5.97 17.61 10.78
N GLN A 491 5.25 18.67 10.41
CA GLN A 491 3.82 18.72 10.63
C GLN A 491 3.08 17.71 9.73
N HIS A 492 2.10 17.01 10.30
CA HIS A 492 1.39 15.90 9.67
C HIS A 492 0.79 16.22 8.28
N HIS A 493 0.05 17.31 8.17
CA HIS A 493 -0.63 17.70 6.93
C HIS A 493 0.35 18.27 5.89
N HIS A 494 1.45 18.89 6.34
CA HIS A 494 2.57 19.28 5.49
C HIS A 494 3.27 18.06 4.89
N ALA A 495 3.46 16.99 5.67
CA ALA A 495 4.00 15.73 5.17
C ALA A 495 3.07 15.11 4.11
N HIS A 496 1.75 15.14 4.29
CA HIS A 496 0.79 14.72 3.26
C HIS A 496 0.94 15.50 1.93
N LEU A 497 1.04 16.83 2.01
CA LEU A 497 1.28 17.69 0.85
C LEU A 497 2.60 17.32 0.14
N ALA A 498 3.69 17.23 0.90
CA ALA A 498 5.02 16.91 0.37
C ALA A 498 5.09 15.50 -0.21
N ALA A 499 4.45 14.50 0.40
CA ALA A 499 4.43 13.13 -0.09
C ALA A 499 3.83 13.06 -1.50
N CYS A 500 2.70 13.74 -1.74
CA CYS A 500 2.04 13.75 -3.05
C CYS A 500 2.90 14.47 -4.11
N LEU A 501 3.57 15.56 -3.75
CA LEU A 501 4.51 16.26 -4.64
C LEU A 501 5.68 15.35 -5.04
N ALA A 502 6.29 14.68 -4.06
CA ALA A 502 7.40 13.76 -4.28
C ALA A 502 7.00 12.55 -5.14
N ASP A 503 5.83 11.97 -4.87
CA ASP A 503 5.29 10.85 -5.64
C ASP A 503 4.93 11.22 -7.09
N ASN A 504 4.72 12.51 -7.37
CA ASN A 504 4.53 13.04 -8.72
C ASN A 504 5.82 13.59 -9.36
N GLY A 505 6.97 13.46 -8.68
CA GLY A 505 8.27 13.90 -9.21
C GLY A 505 8.42 15.42 -9.36
N ILE A 506 7.72 16.20 -8.53
CA ILE A 506 7.84 17.66 -8.56
C ILE A 506 9.17 18.08 -7.90
N ALA A 507 9.99 18.86 -8.61
CA ALA A 507 11.27 19.30 -8.09
C ALA A 507 11.10 20.42 -7.03
N PRO A 508 11.99 20.50 -6.03
CA PRO A 508 12.09 21.69 -5.16
C PRO A 508 12.28 22.96 -5.99
N GLY A 509 11.54 24.02 -5.66
CA GLY A 509 11.51 25.28 -6.43
C GLY A 509 10.35 25.36 -7.43
N GLU A 510 9.80 24.23 -7.85
CA GLU A 510 8.58 24.15 -8.69
C GLU A 510 7.36 23.66 -7.91
N ASP A 511 7.52 23.49 -6.60
CA ASP A 511 6.64 22.75 -5.69
C ASP A 511 5.54 23.59 -5.06
N LEU A 512 5.54 24.92 -5.26
CA LEU A 512 4.48 25.80 -4.76
C LEU A 512 3.10 25.34 -5.26
N SER A 513 2.25 24.97 -4.31
CA SER A 513 0.96 24.33 -4.57
C SER A 513 -0.06 24.69 -3.49
N LEU A 514 -1.34 24.54 -3.81
CA LEU A 514 -2.41 24.49 -2.82
C LEU A 514 -2.74 23.03 -2.51
N GLY A 515 -2.48 22.59 -1.28
CA GLY A 515 -2.87 21.27 -0.77
C GLY A 515 -4.25 21.30 -0.15
N VAL A 516 -5.16 20.46 -0.66
CA VAL A 516 -6.41 20.08 0.01
C VAL A 516 -6.14 18.78 0.77
N ILE A 517 -5.96 18.90 2.09
CA ILE A 517 -5.58 17.79 2.95
C ILE A 517 -6.78 17.40 3.83
N LEU A 518 -7.44 16.29 3.48
CA LEU A 518 -8.62 15.80 4.19
C LEU A 518 -8.29 14.49 4.89
N ASP A 519 -8.32 14.51 6.22
CA ASP A 519 -7.86 13.40 7.05
C ASP A 519 -8.71 13.20 8.32
N GLY A 520 -8.39 12.15 9.07
CA GLY A 520 -8.94 11.85 10.37
C GLY A 520 -8.39 12.76 11.45
N LEU A 521 -7.08 12.72 11.71
CA LEU A 521 -6.45 13.43 12.81
C LEU A 521 -5.00 13.76 12.44
N GLY A 522 -4.55 14.98 12.72
CA GLY A 522 -3.14 15.31 12.80
C GLY A 522 -2.93 16.54 13.65
N LEU A 523 -1.85 16.59 14.42
CA LEU A 523 -1.60 17.72 15.33
C LEU A 523 -1.29 18.99 14.53
N GLY A 524 -2.06 20.04 14.79
CA GLY A 524 -1.86 21.37 14.25
C GLY A 524 -0.78 22.14 15.00
N ASN A 525 -0.15 23.11 14.34
CA ASN A 525 0.85 24.00 14.98
C ASN A 525 0.24 24.89 16.08
N ASP A 526 -1.09 25.05 16.08
CA ASP A 526 -1.88 25.80 17.07
C ASP A 526 -2.35 24.92 18.25
N GLY A 527 -1.92 23.65 18.31
CA GLY A 527 -2.35 22.69 19.33
C GLY A 527 -3.76 22.12 19.12
N THR A 528 -4.45 22.51 18.04
CA THR A 528 -5.74 21.91 17.65
C THR A 528 -5.51 20.67 16.78
N ILE A 529 -6.58 19.88 16.56
CA ILE A 529 -6.51 18.68 15.75
C ILE A 529 -7.01 18.97 14.33
N TRP A 530 -6.09 18.95 13.37
CA TRP A 530 -6.40 19.21 11.97
C TRP A 530 -6.92 17.96 11.25
N GLY A 531 -7.54 18.17 10.09
CA GLY A 531 -8.01 17.09 9.20
C GLY A 531 -8.90 17.58 8.04
N GLY A 532 -8.99 18.88 7.80
CA GLY A 532 -9.80 19.46 6.74
C GLY A 532 -9.20 20.79 6.31
N GLU A 533 -7.98 20.72 5.77
CA GLU A 533 -7.10 21.89 5.61
C GLU A 533 -6.87 22.26 4.14
N ILE A 534 -6.72 23.56 3.88
CA ILE A 534 -6.24 24.11 2.62
C ILE A 534 -4.91 24.83 2.91
N LEU A 535 -3.81 24.24 2.44
CA LEU A 535 -2.44 24.70 2.70
C LEU A 535 -1.81 25.28 1.43
N LEU A 536 -1.24 26.47 1.48
CA LEU A 536 -0.39 27.01 0.42
C LEU A 536 1.07 26.73 0.77
N GLY A 537 1.78 25.93 -0.02
CA GLY A 537 3.16 25.62 0.28
C GLY A 537 3.81 24.60 -0.64
N GLY A 538 4.98 24.14 -0.21
CA GLY A 538 5.80 23.12 -0.85
C GLY A 538 6.63 22.38 0.20
N TYR A 539 7.78 21.85 -0.16
CA TYR A 539 8.64 21.09 0.74
C TYR A 539 9.25 21.91 1.89
N ARG A 540 9.52 23.20 1.68
CA ARG A 540 10.22 24.05 2.66
C ARG A 540 9.31 24.66 3.72
N GLY A 541 8.00 24.61 3.53
CA GLY A 541 7.05 25.20 4.44
C GLY A 541 5.68 25.37 3.80
N PHE A 542 4.74 25.83 4.61
CA PHE A 542 3.36 26.05 4.21
C PHE A 542 2.72 27.17 5.03
N GLU A 543 1.65 27.71 4.49
CA GLU A 543 0.73 28.64 5.15
C GLU A 543 -0.68 28.05 5.09
N ARG A 544 -1.40 28.05 6.22
CA ARG A 544 -2.80 27.63 6.26
C ARG A 544 -3.67 28.74 5.66
N LYS A 545 -4.31 28.49 4.51
CA LYS A 545 -5.17 29.44 3.78
C LYS A 545 -6.66 29.19 3.98
N GLY A 546 -7.02 27.99 4.41
CA GLY A 546 -8.39 27.69 4.79
C GLY A 546 -8.50 26.40 5.57
N HIS A 547 -9.63 26.22 6.21
CA HIS A 547 -9.91 25.04 7.01
C HIS A 547 -11.41 24.82 7.19
N PHE A 548 -11.75 23.62 7.64
CA PHE A 548 -13.07 23.31 8.17
C PHE A 548 -13.27 23.99 9.51
N LEU A 549 -14.48 24.48 9.80
CA LEU A 549 -14.81 25.07 11.10
C LEU A 549 -14.40 24.11 12.22
N PRO A 550 -13.55 24.51 13.18
CA PRO A 550 -13.18 23.66 14.30
C PRO A 550 -14.39 23.33 15.17
N VAL A 551 -14.59 22.03 15.44
CA VAL A 551 -15.65 21.47 16.27
C VAL A 551 -15.03 20.64 17.38
N ALA A 552 -15.63 20.66 18.57
CA ALA A 552 -15.16 19.89 19.71
C ALA A 552 -15.17 18.38 19.46
N LEU A 553 -14.16 17.66 19.96
CA LEU A 553 -14.11 16.18 19.98
C LEU A 553 -14.32 15.66 21.40
N PRO A 554 -15.58 15.57 21.89
CA PRO A 554 -15.84 15.29 23.29
C PRO A 554 -15.49 13.83 23.65
N GLY A 555 -14.44 13.68 24.45
CA GLY A 555 -13.85 12.41 24.85
C GLY A 555 -12.64 11.99 24.01
N GLY A 556 -12.10 12.87 23.16
CA GLY A 556 -10.91 12.61 22.34
C GLY A 556 -11.06 11.34 21.50
N ALA A 557 -10.24 10.33 21.80
CA ALA A 557 -10.26 9.03 21.12
C ALA A 557 -11.64 8.32 21.15
N LYS A 558 -12.48 8.59 22.17
CA LYS A 558 -13.85 8.05 22.20
C LYS A 558 -14.71 8.57 21.05
N ALA A 559 -14.52 9.82 20.64
CA ALA A 559 -15.27 10.40 19.54
C ALA A 559 -14.93 9.74 18.19
N ILE A 560 -13.73 9.18 18.04
CA ILE A 560 -13.35 8.38 16.85
C ILE A 560 -14.18 7.09 16.80
N ARG A 561 -14.31 6.42 17.96
CA ARG A 561 -14.99 5.11 18.06
C ARG A 561 -16.51 5.22 18.14
N GLU A 562 -17.05 6.31 18.67
CA GLU A 562 -18.48 6.52 18.94
C GLU A 562 -19.03 7.73 18.13
N PRO A 563 -19.46 7.53 16.87
CA PRO A 563 -19.86 8.61 15.96
C PRO A 563 -20.92 9.59 16.47
N TRP A 564 -21.87 9.12 17.30
CA TRP A 564 -22.89 9.98 17.92
C TRP A 564 -22.30 11.17 18.71
N ARG A 565 -21.07 11.04 19.24
CA ARG A 565 -20.37 12.13 19.93
C ARG A 565 -20.03 13.28 18.99
N ASN A 566 -19.56 12.96 17.78
CA ASN A 566 -19.28 13.96 16.76
C ASN A 566 -20.58 14.61 16.30
N LEU A 567 -21.65 13.83 16.14
CA LEU A 567 -22.96 14.38 15.79
C LEU A 567 -23.41 15.45 16.78
N VAL A 568 -23.39 15.16 18.09
CA VAL A 568 -23.77 16.15 19.11
C VAL A 568 -22.89 17.39 19.04
N ALA A 569 -21.58 17.24 18.89
CA ALA A 569 -20.66 18.37 18.79
C ALA A 569 -20.92 19.24 17.55
N HIS A 570 -21.16 18.61 16.40
CA HIS A 570 -21.47 19.32 15.15
C HIS A 570 -22.84 20.03 15.20
N LEU A 571 -23.85 19.39 15.79
CA LEU A 571 -25.16 20.03 16.03
C LEU A 571 -25.06 21.21 17.00
N THR A 572 -24.25 21.07 18.05
CA THR A 572 -23.98 22.16 19.00
C THR A 572 -23.26 23.32 18.32
N ALA A 573 -22.29 23.04 17.44
CA ALA A 573 -21.60 24.07 16.66
C ALA A 573 -22.54 24.78 15.67
N ALA A 574 -23.50 24.06 15.06
CA ALA A 574 -24.45 24.63 14.10
C ALA A 574 -25.59 25.44 14.76
N PHE A 575 -26.13 24.97 15.89
CA PHE A 575 -27.38 25.48 16.47
C PHE A 575 -27.26 25.97 17.92
N GLY A 576 -26.08 25.86 18.53
CA GLY A 576 -25.83 26.23 19.92
C GLY A 576 -26.43 25.24 20.95
N PRO A 577 -26.50 25.64 22.24
CA PRO A 577 -26.95 24.77 23.34
C PRO A 577 -28.40 24.25 23.21
N GLY A 578 -29.20 24.83 22.32
CA GLY A 578 -30.58 24.41 22.03
C GLY A 578 -30.72 23.43 20.87
N TYR A 579 -29.62 22.85 20.37
CA TYR A 579 -29.58 22.06 19.13
C TYR A 579 -30.63 20.93 19.04
N LEU A 580 -31.04 20.34 20.17
CA LEU A 580 -32.06 19.29 20.19
C LEU A 580 -33.41 19.75 19.62
N ALA A 581 -33.73 21.04 19.70
CA ALA A 581 -34.95 21.59 19.11
C ALA A 581 -34.93 21.57 17.57
N SER A 582 -33.74 21.49 16.97
CA SER A 582 -33.54 21.40 15.51
C SER A 582 -33.55 19.94 15.02
N VAL A 583 -33.42 18.96 15.91
CA VAL A 583 -33.44 17.54 15.54
C VAL A 583 -34.90 17.08 15.36
N PRO A 584 -35.26 16.48 14.22
CA PRO A 584 -36.63 16.02 13.99
C PRO A 584 -37.00 14.90 14.96
N SER A 585 -38.27 14.90 15.40
CA SER A 585 -38.84 13.80 16.19
C SER A 585 -38.75 12.49 15.42
N GLY A 586 -38.37 11.40 16.11
CA GLY A 586 -38.23 10.07 15.52
C GLY A 586 -36.99 9.34 16.03
N GLN A 587 -36.54 8.35 15.27
CA GLN A 587 -35.47 7.42 15.68
C GLN A 587 -34.19 8.14 16.11
N LEU A 588 -33.76 9.17 15.36
CA LEU A 588 -32.54 9.92 15.70
C LEU A 588 -32.68 10.65 17.04
N ALA A 589 -33.80 11.35 17.26
CA ALA A 589 -34.03 12.06 18.51
C ALA A 589 -34.12 11.10 19.70
N ASP A 590 -34.74 9.93 19.52
CA ASP A 590 -34.84 8.91 20.56
C ASP A 590 -33.48 8.28 20.87
N ALA A 591 -32.69 7.98 19.84
CA ALA A 591 -31.33 7.46 19.99
C ALA A 591 -30.41 8.46 20.72
N LEU A 592 -30.51 9.76 20.40
CA LEU A 592 -29.78 10.81 21.10
C LEU A 592 -30.23 10.96 22.56
N ARG A 593 -31.55 10.95 22.83
CA ARG A 593 -32.08 11.03 24.21
C ARG A 593 -31.68 9.84 25.08
N ALA A 594 -31.41 8.69 24.48
CA ALA A 594 -30.86 7.53 25.18
C ALA A 594 -29.39 7.70 25.60
N LYS A 595 -28.70 8.76 25.14
CA LYS A 595 -27.30 9.07 25.50
C LYS A 595 -27.21 10.05 26.66
N GLN A 596 -26.02 10.14 27.25
CA GLN A 596 -25.71 11.09 28.34
C GLN A 596 -25.42 12.50 27.80
N LEU A 597 -26.40 13.10 27.11
CA LEU A 597 -26.24 14.43 26.49
C LEU A 597 -25.80 15.52 27.47
N PRO A 598 -26.37 15.64 28.69
CA PRO A 598 -25.96 16.69 29.63
C PRO A 598 -24.47 16.64 30.02
N VAL A 599 -23.89 15.44 30.05
CA VAL A 599 -22.46 15.26 30.31
C VAL A 599 -21.65 15.76 29.12
N LEU A 600 -22.05 15.39 27.91
CA LEU A 600 -21.36 15.77 26.68
C LEU A 600 -21.45 17.28 26.42
N ASP A 601 -22.63 17.88 26.62
CA ASP A 601 -22.86 19.31 26.49
C ASP A 601 -21.97 20.10 27.46
N LYS A 602 -21.84 19.62 28.71
CA LYS A 602 -20.93 20.21 29.70
C LYS A 602 -19.46 20.06 29.31
N MET A 603 -19.05 18.91 28.77
CA MET A 603 -17.69 18.71 28.26
C MET A 603 -17.36 19.71 27.14
N ILE A 604 -18.27 19.86 26.18
CA ILE A 604 -18.12 20.80 25.05
C ILE A 604 -18.05 22.24 25.58
N ALA A 605 -19.00 22.67 26.41
CA ALA A 605 -19.08 24.03 26.92
C ALA A 605 -17.88 24.42 27.81
N SER A 606 -17.29 23.47 28.52
CA SER A 606 -16.12 23.70 29.40
C SER A 606 -14.77 23.43 28.72
N GLY A 607 -14.75 22.90 27.50
CA GLY A 607 -13.52 22.46 26.82
C GLY A 607 -12.82 21.26 27.50
N LEU A 608 -13.47 20.60 28.48
CA LEU A 608 -12.86 19.51 29.24
C LEU A 608 -12.86 18.20 28.45
N ASN A 609 -11.66 17.69 28.13
CA ASN A 609 -11.48 16.52 27.27
C ASN A 609 -12.24 16.64 25.93
N ALA A 610 -12.32 17.87 25.41
CA ALA A 610 -13.05 18.20 24.18
C ALA A 610 -12.18 19.10 23.29
N PRO A 611 -11.00 18.61 22.83
CA PRO A 611 -10.13 19.40 21.97
C PRO A 611 -10.86 19.81 20.70
N GLN A 612 -10.54 20.99 20.17
CA GLN A 612 -11.12 21.48 18.91
C GLN A 612 -10.48 20.76 17.72
N SER A 613 -11.30 20.44 16.71
CA SER A 613 -10.85 19.77 15.51
C SER A 613 -11.54 20.23 14.24
N SER A 614 -10.76 20.42 13.19
CA SER A 614 -11.22 20.68 11.82
C SER A 614 -11.29 19.40 10.97
N SER A 615 -11.43 18.23 11.61
CA SER A 615 -11.35 16.94 10.92
C SER A 615 -12.49 16.67 9.94
N ALA A 616 -12.13 16.37 8.68
CA ALA A 616 -13.06 15.85 7.69
C ALA A 616 -13.62 14.49 8.10
N GLY A 617 -12.77 13.60 8.64
CA GLY A 617 -13.21 12.28 9.09
C GLY A 617 -14.30 12.36 10.17
N ARG A 618 -14.17 13.28 11.12
CA ARG A 618 -15.15 13.46 12.21
C ARG A 618 -16.47 14.06 11.71
N LEU A 619 -16.45 14.91 10.69
CA LEU A 619 -17.66 15.36 10.00
C LEU A 619 -18.38 14.20 9.31
N PHE A 620 -17.65 13.31 8.63
CA PHE A 620 -18.22 12.09 8.05
C PHE A 620 -18.86 11.19 9.11
N ASP A 621 -18.17 10.99 10.25
CA ASP A 621 -18.71 10.22 11.38
C ASP A 621 -20.01 10.84 11.91
N ALA A 622 -20.06 12.17 12.06
CA ALA A 622 -21.25 12.87 12.50
C ALA A 622 -22.43 12.68 11.55
N VAL A 623 -22.21 12.83 10.24
CA VAL A 623 -23.26 12.65 9.22
C VAL A 623 -23.72 11.20 9.17
N ALA A 624 -22.80 10.24 9.20
CA ALA A 624 -23.16 8.83 9.27
C ALA A 624 -24.04 8.51 10.49
N ALA A 625 -23.68 9.03 11.67
CA ALA A 625 -24.51 8.87 12.87
C ALA A 625 -25.92 9.47 12.69
N ALA A 626 -26.04 10.65 12.07
CA ALA A 626 -27.36 11.25 11.82
C ALA A 626 -28.25 10.36 10.93
N LEU A 627 -27.65 9.60 10.02
CA LEU A 627 -28.33 8.64 9.15
C LEU A 627 -28.51 7.24 9.78
N GLY A 628 -28.16 7.06 11.06
CA GLY A 628 -28.23 5.78 11.76
C GLY A 628 -27.10 4.80 11.40
N VAL A 629 -26.08 5.25 10.65
CA VAL A 629 -24.92 4.45 10.25
C VAL A 629 -23.85 4.53 11.33
N CYS A 630 -23.45 3.37 11.88
CA CYS A 630 -22.44 3.27 12.94
C CYS A 630 -22.72 4.16 14.17
N PHE A 631 -23.99 4.50 14.44
CA PHE A 631 -24.36 5.51 15.43
C PHE A 631 -23.63 5.33 16.77
N ASP A 632 -23.70 4.13 17.34
CA ASP A 632 -23.11 3.81 18.64
C ASP A 632 -21.60 3.60 18.57
N LYS A 633 -21.14 2.90 17.54
CA LYS A 633 -19.76 2.42 17.46
C LYS A 633 -19.31 2.14 16.02
N GLN A 634 -18.08 2.47 15.72
CA GLN A 634 -17.33 1.96 14.56
C GLN A 634 -16.49 0.73 14.93
N ASP A 635 -16.48 -0.28 14.07
CA ASP A 635 -15.69 -1.50 14.27
C ASP A 635 -14.26 -1.39 13.75
N PHE A 636 -14.01 -0.48 12.82
CA PHE A 636 -12.68 -0.19 12.28
C PHE A 636 -12.61 1.26 11.82
N GLU A 637 -11.40 1.77 11.68
CA GLU A 637 -11.14 3.12 11.22
C GLU A 637 -11.71 3.36 9.81
N GLY A 638 -12.52 4.42 9.66
CA GLY A 638 -13.15 4.79 8.39
C GLY A 638 -14.43 4.02 8.05
N HIS A 639 -14.93 3.14 8.94
CA HIS A 639 -16.12 2.33 8.70
C HIS A 639 -17.35 3.17 8.30
N ALA A 640 -17.65 4.23 9.07
CA ALA A 640 -18.77 5.12 8.80
C ALA A 640 -18.63 5.81 7.44
N GLY A 641 -17.43 6.31 7.12
CA GLY A 641 -17.13 6.96 5.84
C GLY A 641 -17.30 6.02 4.64
N THR A 642 -16.86 4.76 4.75
CA THR A 642 -17.01 3.75 3.69
C THR A 642 -18.49 3.42 3.43
N VAL A 643 -19.28 3.21 4.49
CA VAL A 643 -20.71 2.91 4.32
C VAL A 643 -21.45 4.12 3.73
N LEU A 644 -21.12 5.34 4.18
CA LEU A 644 -21.71 6.56 3.66
C LEU A 644 -21.40 6.76 2.16
N GLU A 645 -20.18 6.43 1.73
CA GLU A 645 -19.80 6.43 0.32
C GLU A 645 -20.67 5.47 -0.51
N CYS A 646 -20.86 4.24 -0.02
CA CYS A 646 -21.66 3.23 -0.71
C CYS A 646 -23.14 3.65 -0.82
N LEU A 647 -23.70 4.23 0.25
CA LEU A 647 -25.07 4.74 0.26
C LEU A 647 -25.28 5.89 -0.74
N ALA A 648 -24.28 6.76 -0.88
CA ALA A 648 -24.36 7.92 -1.77
C ALA A 648 -24.34 7.55 -3.26
N ARG A 649 -23.56 6.53 -3.64
CA ARG A 649 -23.20 6.24 -5.04
C ARG A 649 -24.39 6.15 -6.01
N PRO A 650 -25.50 5.45 -5.69
CA PRO A 650 -26.64 5.33 -6.62
C PRO A 650 -27.36 6.65 -6.93
N TYR A 651 -27.21 7.66 -6.07
CA TYR A 651 -27.99 8.90 -6.15
C TYR A 651 -27.19 10.10 -6.67
N LEU A 652 -25.86 9.98 -6.80
CA LEU A 652 -24.97 11.09 -7.17
C LEU A 652 -25.37 11.84 -8.45
N ALA A 653 -25.88 11.13 -9.45
CA ALA A 653 -26.26 11.74 -10.73
C ALA A 653 -27.59 12.52 -10.67
N SER A 654 -28.43 12.24 -9.68
CA SER A 654 -29.80 12.79 -9.57
C SER A 654 -29.95 13.87 -8.50
N GLU A 655 -28.96 14.03 -7.63
CA GLU A 655 -29.02 14.93 -6.48
C GLU A 655 -28.24 16.22 -6.71
N THR A 656 -28.54 17.23 -5.89
CA THR A 656 -27.87 18.53 -5.87
C THR A 656 -27.18 18.76 -4.53
N PRO A 657 -26.08 19.52 -4.47
CA PRO A 657 -25.37 19.76 -3.21
C PRO A 657 -26.24 20.51 -2.19
N TYR A 658 -26.05 20.21 -0.91
CA TYR A 658 -26.47 21.16 0.13
C TYR A 658 -25.65 22.46 0.06
N PRO A 659 -26.24 23.61 0.44
CA PRO A 659 -25.48 24.85 0.57
C PRO A 659 -24.45 24.73 1.69
N LEU A 660 -23.32 25.41 1.51
CA LEU A 660 -22.28 25.60 2.52
C LEU A 660 -22.04 27.09 2.72
N ALA A 661 -21.69 27.48 3.94
CA ALA A 661 -21.24 28.82 4.25
C ALA A 661 -19.71 28.85 4.30
N VAL A 662 -19.11 29.87 3.71
CA VAL A 662 -17.67 30.11 3.78
C VAL A 662 -17.46 31.50 4.34
N GLU A 663 -16.87 31.57 5.53
CA GLU A 663 -16.45 32.82 6.13
C GLU A 663 -15.10 33.20 5.53
N GLN A 664 -15.08 34.37 4.87
CA GLN A 664 -13.87 34.91 4.26
C GLN A 664 -13.10 35.72 5.30
N GLY A 665 -11.78 35.52 5.35
CA GLY A 665 -10.86 36.19 6.25
C GLY A 665 -9.41 35.99 5.79
N GLU A 666 -8.44 36.13 6.69
CA GLU A 666 -7.05 35.73 6.40
C GLU A 666 -6.96 34.23 6.07
N GLN A 667 -7.81 33.43 6.71
CA GLN A 667 -8.03 32.03 6.41
C GLN A 667 -9.52 31.83 6.11
N ALA A 668 -9.85 31.13 5.02
CA ALA A 668 -11.22 30.77 4.71
C ALA A 668 -11.71 29.67 5.67
N SER A 669 -12.83 29.90 6.36
CA SER A 669 -13.43 28.93 7.27
C SER A 669 -14.74 28.38 6.68
N ILE A 670 -14.79 27.07 6.43
CA ILE A 670 -15.97 26.41 5.87
C ILE A 670 -16.87 25.95 7.02
N SER A 671 -18.07 26.53 7.10
CA SER A 671 -19.08 26.26 8.14
C SER A 671 -20.18 25.31 7.64
N TRP A 672 -20.62 24.45 8.56
CA TRP A 672 -21.55 23.35 8.29
C TRP A 672 -23.00 23.66 8.64
N GLU A 673 -23.29 24.85 9.17
CA GLU A 673 -24.64 25.19 9.64
C GLU A 673 -25.71 25.02 8.54
N PRO A 674 -25.55 25.55 7.31
CA PRO A 674 -26.55 25.38 6.27
C PRO A 674 -26.71 23.92 5.84
N LEU A 675 -25.62 23.14 5.83
CA LEU A 675 -25.65 21.71 5.55
C LEU A 675 -26.48 20.96 6.60
N TRP A 676 -26.22 21.20 7.89
CA TRP A 676 -26.98 20.54 8.97
C TRP A 676 -28.45 20.91 8.94
N ARG A 677 -28.77 22.18 8.68
CA ARG A 677 -30.16 22.64 8.59
C ARG A 677 -30.93 21.90 7.50
N ASN A 678 -30.35 21.78 6.30
CA ASN A 678 -30.99 21.09 5.18
C ASN A 678 -31.03 19.57 5.37
N LEU A 679 -29.96 18.99 5.90
CA LEU A 679 -29.89 17.55 6.22
C LEU A 679 -30.99 17.14 7.21
N LEU A 680 -31.16 17.90 8.29
CA LEU A 680 -32.20 17.63 9.30
C LEU A 680 -33.62 17.83 8.73
N ALA A 681 -33.80 18.78 7.82
CA ALA A 681 -35.08 18.97 7.11
C ALA A 681 -35.42 17.79 6.18
N ASP A 682 -34.42 17.23 5.51
CA ASP A 682 -34.59 16.02 4.69
C ASP A 682 -34.93 14.79 5.54
N LEU A 683 -34.28 14.64 6.71
CA LEU A 683 -34.64 13.61 7.69
C LEU A 683 -36.07 13.79 8.20
N ALA A 684 -36.49 15.03 8.51
CA ALA A 684 -37.86 15.33 8.92
C ALA A 684 -38.89 14.96 7.85
N SER A 685 -38.50 15.06 6.59
CA SER A 685 -39.34 14.76 5.41
C SER A 685 -39.32 13.28 5.02
N GLY A 686 -38.58 12.42 5.74
CA GLY A 686 -38.45 11.00 5.44
C GLY A 686 -37.66 10.71 4.15
N THR A 687 -36.73 11.58 3.78
CA THR A 687 -35.88 11.41 2.59
C THR A 687 -34.98 10.19 2.75
N ASP A 688 -34.81 9.43 1.66
CA ASP A 688 -33.92 8.28 1.61
C ASP A 688 -32.49 8.64 2.04
N THR A 689 -31.88 7.79 2.88
CA THR A 689 -30.55 8.06 3.47
C THR A 689 -29.45 8.11 2.42
N GLY A 690 -29.57 7.36 1.32
CA GLY A 690 -28.63 7.40 0.21
C GLY A 690 -28.67 8.73 -0.55
N ARG A 691 -29.87 9.33 -0.70
CA ARG A 691 -30.01 10.68 -1.26
C ARG A 691 -29.33 11.73 -0.37
N ILE A 692 -29.58 11.68 0.94
CA ILE A 692 -28.95 12.60 1.90
C ILE A 692 -27.42 12.45 1.86
N ALA A 693 -26.91 11.22 1.85
CA ALA A 693 -25.48 10.94 1.72
C ALA A 693 -24.91 11.51 0.42
N ALA A 694 -25.61 11.39 -0.71
CA ALA A 694 -25.19 11.98 -1.98
C ALA A 694 -25.13 13.51 -1.94
N ARG A 695 -26.17 14.16 -1.41
CA ARG A 695 -26.21 15.63 -1.24
C ARG A 695 -25.08 16.13 -0.36
N PHE A 696 -24.74 15.40 0.70
CA PHE A 696 -23.59 15.67 1.57
C PHE A 696 -22.25 15.60 0.82
N HIS A 697 -21.99 14.52 0.09
CA HIS A 697 -20.75 14.38 -0.69
C HIS A 697 -20.64 15.48 -1.76
N LEU A 698 -21.74 15.77 -2.47
CA LEU A 698 -21.79 16.83 -3.48
C LEU A 698 -21.54 18.21 -2.86
N ALA A 699 -22.09 18.48 -1.67
CA ALA A 699 -21.84 19.73 -0.94
C ALA A 699 -20.35 19.92 -0.66
N LEU A 700 -19.67 18.90 -0.13
CA LEU A 700 -18.23 18.95 0.11
C LEU A 700 -17.44 19.17 -1.19
N ILE A 701 -17.76 18.41 -2.25
CA ILE A 701 -17.09 18.54 -3.54
C ILE A 701 -17.21 19.97 -4.10
N HIS A 702 -18.42 20.53 -4.11
CA HIS A 702 -18.66 21.85 -4.66
C HIS A 702 -18.11 22.96 -3.78
N GLY A 703 -18.33 22.91 -2.46
CA GLY A 703 -17.85 23.94 -1.54
C GLY A 703 -16.33 24.01 -1.47
N LEU A 704 -15.66 22.86 -1.41
CA LEU A 704 -14.19 22.80 -1.47
C LEU A 704 -13.67 23.28 -2.82
N ALA A 705 -14.25 22.83 -3.94
CA ALA A 705 -13.79 23.26 -5.26
C ALA A 705 -13.93 24.78 -5.44
N GLU A 706 -15.02 25.37 -4.97
CA GLU A 706 -15.24 26.82 -5.02
C GLU A 706 -14.25 27.57 -4.13
N THR A 707 -14.09 27.15 -2.87
CA THR A 707 -13.16 27.78 -1.91
C THR A 707 -11.72 27.71 -2.41
N VAL A 708 -11.29 26.53 -2.89
CA VAL A 708 -9.93 26.32 -3.41
C VAL A 708 -9.68 27.15 -4.66
N SER A 709 -10.66 27.29 -5.56
CA SER A 709 -10.50 28.14 -6.75
C SER A 709 -10.42 29.62 -6.41
N GLN A 710 -11.14 30.09 -5.39
CA GLN A 710 -11.03 31.47 -4.91
C GLN A 710 -9.65 31.74 -4.30
N ILE A 711 -9.14 30.82 -3.46
CA ILE A 711 -7.80 30.91 -2.87
C ILE A 711 -6.71 30.81 -3.96
N SER A 712 -6.89 29.91 -4.93
CA SER A 712 -6.00 29.75 -6.08
C SER A 712 -5.87 31.05 -6.88
N ALA A 713 -7.00 31.70 -7.16
CA ALA A 713 -7.01 32.98 -7.87
C ALA A 713 -6.35 34.11 -7.07
N SER A 714 -6.58 34.17 -5.75
CA SER A 714 -5.99 35.21 -4.90
C SER A 714 -4.48 35.03 -4.68
N CYS A 715 -4.00 33.78 -4.66
CA CYS A 715 -2.59 33.46 -4.45
C CYS A 715 -1.79 33.32 -5.76
N GLY A 716 -2.46 33.23 -6.92
CA GLY A 716 -1.82 33.02 -8.21
C GLY A 716 -1.21 31.63 -8.39
N VAL A 717 -1.82 30.58 -7.81
CA VAL A 717 -1.29 29.21 -7.82
C VAL A 717 -2.30 28.25 -8.46
N GLU A 718 -1.94 27.64 -9.58
CA GLU A 718 -2.83 26.78 -10.36
C GLU A 718 -2.74 25.28 -9.99
N ARG A 719 -1.64 24.88 -9.32
CA ARG A 719 -1.41 23.48 -8.93
C ARG A 719 -2.10 23.16 -7.62
N ILE A 720 -2.99 22.17 -7.65
CA ILE A 720 -3.70 21.65 -6.49
C ILE A 720 -3.23 20.24 -6.16
N VAL A 721 -2.91 19.98 -4.91
CA VAL A 721 -2.57 18.66 -4.38
C VAL A 721 -3.73 18.12 -3.58
N LEU A 722 -4.13 16.88 -3.84
CA LEU A 722 -5.15 16.15 -3.07
C LEU A 722 -4.46 15.04 -2.25
N SER A 723 -4.49 15.12 -0.91
CA SER A 723 -3.93 14.11 0.01
C SER A 723 -4.71 13.97 1.34
N GLY A 724 -4.40 12.95 2.15
CA GLY A 724 -5.04 12.66 3.43
C GLY A 724 -6.01 11.46 3.34
N GLY A 725 -6.24 10.79 4.47
CA GLY A 725 -6.97 9.53 4.52
C GLY A 725 -8.42 9.58 4.02
N VAL A 726 -9.10 10.72 4.16
CA VAL A 726 -10.49 10.88 3.69
C VAL A 726 -10.57 10.94 2.16
N LEU A 727 -9.48 11.31 1.47
CA LEU A 727 -9.43 11.25 0.01
C LEU A 727 -9.27 9.82 -0.54
N GLN A 728 -9.25 8.80 0.32
CA GLN A 728 -9.54 7.44 -0.11
C GLN A 728 -11.01 7.23 -0.48
N ASN A 729 -11.92 8.14 -0.10
CA ASN A 729 -13.31 8.15 -0.58
C ASN A 729 -13.32 8.47 -2.08
N GLN A 730 -13.78 7.51 -2.91
CA GLN A 730 -13.71 7.62 -4.37
C GLN A 730 -14.59 8.76 -4.88
N ILE A 731 -15.77 8.94 -4.29
CA ILE A 731 -16.73 9.99 -4.68
C ILE A 731 -16.08 11.37 -4.50
N LEU A 732 -15.45 11.62 -3.34
CA LEU A 732 -14.75 12.87 -3.08
C LEU A 732 -13.56 13.06 -4.01
N HIS A 733 -12.71 12.03 -4.15
CA HIS A 733 -11.48 12.13 -4.95
C HIS A 733 -11.78 12.42 -6.42
N GLU A 734 -12.66 11.65 -7.05
CA GLU A 734 -13.06 11.84 -8.45
C GLU A 734 -13.83 13.14 -8.64
N GLY A 735 -14.75 13.44 -7.71
CA GLY A 735 -15.58 14.63 -7.72
C GLY A 735 -14.77 15.92 -7.67
N LEU A 736 -13.88 16.05 -6.67
CA LEU A 736 -12.99 17.20 -6.51
C LEU A 736 -12.05 17.35 -7.70
N LYS A 737 -11.40 16.26 -8.10
CA LYS A 737 -10.46 16.30 -9.24
C LYS A 737 -11.15 16.76 -10.51
N ARG A 738 -12.35 16.28 -10.78
CA ARG A 738 -13.15 16.72 -11.94
C ARG A 738 -13.53 18.19 -11.83
N GLN A 739 -14.12 18.63 -10.72
CA GLN A 739 -14.59 20.01 -10.54
C GLN A 739 -13.44 21.02 -10.63
N LEU A 740 -12.31 20.75 -9.96
CA LEU A 740 -11.13 21.62 -10.01
C LEU A 740 -10.52 21.70 -11.41
N LYS A 741 -10.45 20.57 -12.14
CA LYS A 741 -10.03 20.57 -13.55
C LYS A 741 -10.97 21.36 -14.46
N CYS A 742 -12.28 21.27 -14.25
CA CYS A 742 -13.26 22.08 -14.99
C CYS A 742 -13.08 23.59 -14.76
N LYS A 743 -12.49 23.98 -13.62
CA LYS A 743 -12.10 25.36 -13.31
C LYS A 743 -10.70 25.75 -13.81
N GLY A 744 -10.06 24.89 -14.61
CA GLY A 744 -8.75 25.16 -15.23
C GLY A 744 -7.54 24.83 -14.36
N LEU A 745 -7.73 24.17 -13.21
CA LEU A 745 -6.64 23.90 -12.26
C LEU A 745 -5.92 22.57 -12.54
N ASN A 746 -4.62 22.53 -12.24
CA ASN A 746 -3.79 21.33 -12.39
C ASN A 746 -3.82 20.49 -11.10
N VAL A 747 -4.51 19.36 -11.14
CA VAL A 747 -4.76 18.54 -9.94
C VAL A 747 -3.86 17.30 -9.87
N LEU A 748 -3.02 17.25 -8.84
CA LEU A 748 -2.18 16.12 -8.47
C LEU A 748 -2.85 15.23 -7.42
N SER A 749 -2.54 13.95 -7.50
CA SER A 749 -2.93 12.92 -6.54
C SER A 749 -1.82 11.88 -6.47
N HIS A 750 -1.79 11.09 -5.40
CA HIS A 750 -0.83 10.01 -5.25
C HIS A 750 -0.97 8.93 -6.35
N ARG A 751 0.15 8.28 -6.67
CA ARG A 751 0.35 7.27 -7.71
C ARG A 751 0.98 5.99 -7.18
N HIS A 752 2.06 6.09 -6.40
CA HIS A 752 2.86 4.94 -5.94
C HIS A 752 2.87 4.79 -4.41
N VAL A 753 2.39 5.79 -3.67
CA VAL A 753 2.18 5.70 -2.21
C VAL A 753 0.72 5.96 -1.86
N PRO A 754 0.25 5.53 -0.68
CA PRO A 754 -1.10 5.86 -0.23
C PRO A 754 -1.26 7.35 0.11
N ALA A 755 -2.47 7.88 -0.09
CA ALA A 755 -2.85 9.21 0.39
C ALA A 755 -3.08 9.26 1.92
N ASN A 756 -3.23 8.11 2.56
CA ASN A 756 -3.31 7.99 4.02
C ASN A 756 -1.92 7.95 4.67
N ASP A 757 -1.87 7.77 5.98
CA ASP A 757 -0.65 7.77 6.79
C ASP A 757 0.43 6.76 6.33
N GLY A 758 0.05 5.74 5.55
CA GLY A 758 1.00 4.83 4.92
C GLY A 758 1.90 5.49 3.87
N GLY A 759 1.63 6.72 3.43
CA GLY A 759 2.50 7.55 2.59
C GLY A 759 3.23 8.68 3.33
N LEU A 760 2.92 8.91 4.62
CA LEU A 760 3.36 10.08 5.38
C LEU A 760 4.89 10.18 5.49
N ALA A 761 5.57 9.05 5.70
CA ALA A 761 7.02 9.00 5.86
C ALA A 761 7.77 9.48 4.61
N LEU A 762 7.21 9.36 3.40
CA LEU A 762 7.82 9.91 2.19
C LEU A 762 7.90 11.44 2.27
N GLY A 763 6.79 12.09 2.68
CA GLY A 763 6.73 13.53 2.84
C GLY A 763 7.69 14.04 3.91
N GLN A 764 7.72 13.37 5.05
CA GLN A 764 8.68 13.66 6.12
C GLN A 764 10.14 13.56 5.64
N ALA A 765 10.47 12.54 4.84
CA ALA A 765 11.84 12.35 4.35
C ALA A 765 12.31 13.50 3.44
N VAL A 766 11.49 13.90 2.45
CA VAL A 766 11.84 14.99 1.53
C VAL A 766 11.88 16.37 2.21
N ILE A 767 11.02 16.59 3.21
CA ILE A 767 11.07 17.81 4.05
C ILE A 767 12.34 17.80 4.92
N GLY A 768 12.68 16.64 5.50
CA GLY A 768 13.86 16.46 6.33
C GLY A 768 15.17 16.80 5.62
N VAL A 769 15.28 16.47 4.33
CA VAL A 769 16.42 16.86 3.47
C VAL A 769 16.57 18.38 3.42
N LEU A 770 15.48 19.10 3.14
CA LEU A 770 15.52 20.53 2.83
C LEU A 770 15.54 21.43 4.07
N SER A 771 15.21 20.87 5.24
CA SER A 771 15.25 21.57 6.53
C SER A 771 16.67 21.69 7.10
N GLY A 772 17.70 21.19 6.40
CA GLY A 772 19.11 21.12 6.83
C GLY A 772 20.10 22.08 6.19
N GLY A 773 19.63 22.99 5.34
CA GLY A 773 20.44 24.04 4.73
C GLY A 773 20.22 25.39 5.39
#